data_AF-A0A972I1Q2-F1
#
_entry.id   AF-A0A972I1Q2-F1
#
_cell.length_a   1.000
_cell.length_b   1.000
_cell.length_c   1.000
_cell.angle_alpha   90.00
_cell.angle_beta   90.00
_cell.angle_gamma   90.00
#
_symmetry.space_group_name_H-M   'P 1'
#
loop_
_entity.id
_entity.type
_entity.pdbx_description
1 polymer ?
#
loop_
_entity_poly.entity_id
_entity_poly.type
_entity_poly.pdbx_seq_one_letter_code
_entity_poly.pdbx_strand_id
1 'polypeptide(L)'
;MKKCNQNIPLILGIIIVTGLIILSFYPEYFTNSDPYGKERLDFVYINGQLNIFEPPIEPCTEYPWGTDLYGRDMKSLIFYGSKLTLFTAVFIALGRLIISLPIAILAAYRNRFFQWILRQFNIIFSTFPLIILTMLLSRIALLKDLFMEPTRSVGYILIFFGWSRLANLLKEKVEEVLCQDFIEGEIAIGKNKIEIALQNVIPHLIPSIVVLFFLEIAQALLILSQISVFGLISSTGTVEAAGDYRIPFEAEWFSLLASPQLPLSFGRYWLILYPAAAFAISIIGFNLLGEGLRLEFDKRNSKVITWIKGIPSFISPLRLIYEIKNIATYKESVRRKLILCTVILIIIFFPQKASEYRFIESNAMTTIEELSKVEYGGRRAGSGTNQMVAKYLADKLEDYGLQPFDGKFIHEFQMNKVVNINESTLAVINGDAGTRELKFRKDYYIVNPIDIDGTYDYQYVTMEDIGFNPYSSKDISHLKGKVIVIDIRGLDMQTAGQFISFVARSLEPPALLYISNWKSTDFVTKRTVDRVAPDDTKTINISVSSDIGEELIRRSNSKLHLMIECEYADNPISTSVVGFIEGSNENLKDEIIILGSSFDSVGDDKNVRFPASMEAGGTAIELEIARILANIPEKPERTIVFTFWDSSQTTQRGSEHFLKQYFVGSRKAFYIDLRNFGFRDSDRLIIDTTNTLPKDLLAQNYIKTLKKNASRNDVKIVYGKIGSPITQDLLYCDINSIIIDSEGIDDIIRTPYDNLENINEDKLNKPGQMLLDTIYDIIYGGIR
;
A
#
# COMPACT_ATOMS: atom_id res chain seq x y z
N MET A 1 -51.70 -15.28 30.20
CA MET A 1 -50.23 -15.36 30.44
C MET A 1 -49.53 -14.32 29.58
N LYS A 2 -49.01 -13.23 30.16
CA LYS A 2 -48.20 -12.22 29.45
C LYS A 2 -46.82 -12.82 29.15
N LYS A 3 -46.62 -13.42 27.97
CA LYS A 3 -45.26 -13.75 27.50
C LYS A 3 -44.54 -12.43 27.24
N CYS A 4 -43.45 -12.20 27.97
CA CYS A 4 -42.51 -11.11 27.72
C CYS A 4 -41.92 -11.32 26.32
N ASN A 5 -42.52 -10.69 25.31
CA ASN A 5 -42.15 -10.83 23.90
C ASN A 5 -40.93 -9.94 23.60
N GLN A 6 -39.79 -10.25 24.20
CA GLN A 6 -38.53 -9.59 23.89
C GLN A 6 -38.16 -9.92 22.45
N ASN A 7 -37.80 -8.89 21.67
CA ASN A 7 -37.38 -9.05 20.29
C ASN A 7 -35.91 -9.50 20.27
N ILE A 8 -35.69 -10.80 20.53
CA ILE A 8 -34.34 -11.39 20.63
C ILE A 8 -33.50 -11.15 19.37
N PRO A 9 -34.04 -11.32 18.13
CA PRO A 9 -33.29 -11.01 16.91
C PRO A 9 -32.80 -9.56 16.88
N LEU A 10 -33.65 -8.60 17.27
CA LEU A 10 -33.28 -7.19 17.32
C LEU A 10 -32.15 -6.93 18.32
N ILE A 11 -32.23 -7.50 19.53
CA ILE A 11 -31.22 -7.29 20.58
C ILE A 11 -29.87 -7.86 20.12
N LEU A 12 -29.84 -9.10 19.64
CA LEU A 12 -28.61 -9.74 19.16
C LEU A 12 -28.04 -9.02 17.93
N GLY A 13 -28.90 -8.64 16.99
CA GLY A 13 -28.51 -7.87 15.80
C GLY A 13 -27.87 -6.53 16.18
N ILE A 14 -28.47 -5.79 17.11
CA ILE A 14 -27.91 -4.52 17.62
C ILE A 14 -26.55 -4.75 18.25
N ILE A 15 -26.40 -5.76 19.11
CA ILE A 15 -25.13 -6.05 19.79
C ILE A 15 -24.03 -6.37 18.77
N ILE A 16 -24.29 -7.27 17.83
CA ILE A 16 -23.32 -7.70 16.83
C ILE A 16 -22.94 -6.53 15.92
N VAL A 17 -23.92 -5.84 15.34
CA VAL A 17 -23.66 -4.74 14.40
C VAL A 17 -22.96 -3.57 15.09
N THR A 18 -23.32 -3.27 16.34
CA THR A 18 -22.62 -2.23 17.12
C THR A 18 -21.17 -2.62 17.39
N GLY A 19 -20.92 -3.88 17.76
CA GLY A 19 -19.55 -4.40 17.92
C GLY A 19 -18.73 -4.29 16.63
N LEU A 20 -19.31 -4.66 15.49
CA LEU A 20 -18.67 -4.54 14.17
C LEU A 20 -18.38 -3.09 13.78
N ILE A 21 -19.29 -2.15 14.08
CA ILE A 21 -19.07 -0.72 13.85
C ILE A 21 -17.90 -0.22 14.72
N ILE A 22 -17.88 -0.54 16.01
CA ILE A 22 -16.79 -0.13 16.91
C ILE A 22 -15.44 -0.68 16.41
N LEU A 23 -15.41 -1.95 16.03
CA LEU A 23 -14.22 -2.63 15.51
C LEU A 23 -13.75 -2.03 14.17
N SER A 24 -14.67 -1.63 13.29
CA SER A 24 -14.41 -0.97 12.01
C SER A 24 -13.83 0.44 12.13
N PHE A 25 -14.33 1.24 13.08
CA PHE A 25 -13.84 2.59 13.29
C PHE A 25 -12.59 2.66 14.17
N TYR A 26 -12.41 1.69 15.06
CA TYR A 26 -11.31 1.70 16.03
C TYR A 26 -10.61 0.33 16.18
N PRO A 27 -10.05 -0.24 15.09
CA PRO A 27 -9.35 -1.53 15.16
C PRO A 27 -8.14 -1.49 16.12
N GLU A 28 -7.51 -0.32 16.29
CA GLU A 28 -6.31 -0.09 17.10
C GLU A 28 -6.51 -0.27 18.61
N TYR A 29 -7.75 -0.37 19.10
CA TYR A 29 -8.04 -0.73 20.50
C TYR A 29 -8.12 -2.25 20.70
N PHE A 30 -8.25 -3.03 19.62
CA PHE A 30 -8.41 -4.48 19.69
C PHE A 30 -7.13 -5.23 19.28
N THR A 31 -6.24 -4.56 18.55
CA THR A 31 -4.90 -5.07 18.23
C THR A 31 -3.85 -3.95 18.34
N ASN A 32 -2.66 -4.34 18.78
CA ASN A 32 -1.50 -3.45 18.81
C ASN A 32 -0.65 -3.60 17.54
N SER A 33 -0.80 -4.70 16.79
CA SER A 33 0.03 -4.99 15.63
C SER A 33 -0.52 -4.33 14.36
N ASP A 34 0.39 -3.74 13.59
CA ASP A 34 0.13 -3.23 12.26
C ASP A 34 -0.19 -4.40 11.32
N PRO A 35 -1.29 -4.33 10.56
CA PRO A 35 -1.71 -5.44 9.69
C PRO A 35 -0.76 -5.69 8.52
N TYR A 36 0.22 -4.82 8.27
CA TYR A 36 1.19 -4.95 7.18
C TYR A 36 2.56 -5.45 7.65
N GLY A 37 2.84 -5.40 8.96
CA GLY A 37 4.05 -5.99 9.56
C GLY A 37 4.10 -7.50 9.35
N LYS A 38 5.29 -8.07 9.20
CA LYS A 38 5.51 -9.48 8.85
C LYS A 38 6.49 -10.15 9.79
N GLU A 39 6.18 -11.38 10.16
CA GLU A 39 7.13 -12.28 10.80
C GLU A 39 8.21 -12.70 9.79
N ARG A 40 9.45 -12.75 10.28
CA ARG A 40 10.64 -13.15 9.50
C ARG A 40 10.82 -14.67 9.57
N LEU A 41 11.56 -15.21 8.62
CA LEU A 41 12.12 -16.56 8.75
C LEU A 41 13.07 -16.58 9.93
N ASP A 42 12.77 -17.37 10.95
CA ASP A 42 13.61 -17.52 12.14
C ASP A 42 14.22 -18.93 12.19
N PHE A 43 15.49 -18.99 12.60
CA PHE A 43 16.31 -20.20 12.65
C PHE A 43 16.72 -20.45 14.10
N VAL A 44 15.97 -21.31 14.80
CA VAL A 44 16.20 -21.55 16.23
C VAL A 44 16.72 -22.96 16.44
N TYR A 45 17.89 -23.07 17.09
CA TYR A 45 18.40 -24.36 17.54
C TYR A 45 17.72 -24.75 18.86
N ILE A 46 16.83 -25.76 18.81
CA ILE A 46 16.19 -26.32 20.00
C ILE A 46 16.66 -27.77 20.12
N ASN A 47 17.24 -28.14 21.27
CA ASN A 47 17.73 -29.50 21.55
C ASN A 47 18.73 -30.04 20.50
N GLY A 48 19.55 -29.17 19.90
CA GLY A 48 20.54 -29.55 18.88
C GLY A 48 19.96 -29.78 17.48
N GLN A 49 18.67 -29.51 17.26
CA GLN A 49 18.03 -29.51 15.94
C GLN A 49 17.76 -28.07 15.48
N LEU A 50 18.12 -27.78 14.23
CA LEU A 50 17.77 -26.52 13.56
C LEU A 50 16.27 -26.56 13.25
N ASN A 51 15.48 -25.75 13.96
CA ASN A 51 14.07 -25.55 13.65
C ASN A 51 13.92 -24.27 12.83
N ILE A 52 13.26 -24.40 11.69
CA ILE A 52 12.96 -23.29 10.79
C ILE A 52 11.50 -22.90 11.05
N PHE A 53 11.29 -21.69 11.55
CA PHE A 53 9.96 -21.11 11.66
C PHE A 53 9.68 -20.32 10.39
N GLU A 54 8.88 -20.93 9.52
CA GLU A 54 8.45 -20.33 8.25
C GLU A 54 6.96 -19.98 8.32
N PRO A 55 6.56 -18.76 7.90
CA PRO A 55 5.16 -18.43 7.71
C PRO A 55 4.44 -19.37 6.72
N PRO A 56 3.14 -19.62 6.90
CA PRO A 56 2.28 -19.17 7.97
C PRO A 56 2.49 -19.97 9.26
N ILE A 57 2.60 -19.26 10.38
CA ILE A 57 2.67 -19.83 11.72
C ILE A 57 1.25 -20.18 12.17
N GLU A 58 1.08 -21.39 12.71
CA GLU A 58 -0.19 -21.86 13.25
C GLU A 58 -0.58 -21.08 14.53
N PRO A 59 -1.88 -21.08 14.91
CA PRO A 59 -2.33 -20.44 16.14
C PRO A 59 -1.52 -20.88 17.37
N CYS A 60 -0.85 -19.92 18.00
CA CYS A 60 0.00 -20.12 19.18
C CYS A 60 -0.18 -18.98 20.18
N THR A 61 0.60 -18.98 21.27
CA THR A 61 0.51 -17.93 22.31
C THR A 61 0.90 -16.55 21.80
N GLU A 62 1.86 -16.46 20.89
CA GLU A 62 2.30 -15.19 20.27
C GLU A 62 1.34 -14.74 19.17
N TYR A 63 0.84 -15.68 18.37
CA TYR A 63 -0.11 -15.47 17.28
C TYR A 63 -1.41 -16.22 17.55
N PRO A 64 -2.34 -15.67 18.35
CA PRO A 64 -3.57 -16.38 18.75
C PRO A 64 -4.40 -16.89 17.58
N TRP A 65 -4.37 -16.18 16.44
CA TRP A 65 -5.10 -16.53 15.22
C TRP A 65 -4.17 -17.03 14.09
N GLY A 66 -2.91 -17.28 14.41
CA GLY A 66 -1.86 -17.60 13.45
C GLY A 66 -1.46 -16.41 12.58
N THR A 67 -0.57 -16.65 11.62
CA THR A 67 -0.20 -15.66 10.61
C THR A 67 -0.70 -16.06 9.23
N ASP A 68 -0.74 -15.10 8.31
CA ASP A 68 -0.97 -15.39 6.89
C ASP A 68 0.28 -15.97 6.19
N LEU A 69 0.14 -16.29 4.90
CA LEU A 69 1.24 -16.83 4.07
C LEU A 69 2.47 -15.91 4.01
N TYR A 70 2.32 -14.64 4.34
CA TYR A 70 3.37 -13.62 4.31
C TYR A 70 3.90 -13.28 5.71
N GLY A 71 3.46 -13.99 6.76
CA GLY A 71 3.88 -13.75 8.14
C GLY A 71 3.12 -12.62 8.85
N ARG A 72 2.05 -12.08 8.27
CA ARG A 72 1.26 -11.01 8.90
C ARG A 72 0.31 -11.58 9.95
N ASP A 73 0.13 -10.88 11.06
CA ASP A 73 -0.78 -11.32 12.14
C ASP A 73 -2.24 -11.38 11.65
N MET A 74 -2.85 -12.58 11.69
CA MET A 74 -4.21 -12.81 11.21
C MET A 74 -5.24 -12.03 12.03
N LYS A 75 -5.00 -11.84 13.34
CA LYS A 75 -5.90 -11.06 14.19
C LYS A 75 -5.98 -9.60 13.72
N SER A 76 -4.82 -9.00 13.47
CA SER A 76 -4.74 -7.64 12.97
C SER A 76 -5.35 -7.49 11.58
N LEU A 77 -5.10 -8.44 10.69
CA LEU A 77 -5.72 -8.47 9.36
C LEU A 77 -7.25 -8.49 9.44
N ILE A 78 -7.85 -9.32 10.28
CA ILE A 78 -9.31 -9.37 10.44
C ILE A 78 -9.87 -8.07 11.02
N PHE A 79 -9.20 -7.47 12.01
CA PHE A 79 -9.74 -6.26 12.64
C PHE A 79 -9.65 -5.04 11.73
N TYR A 80 -8.49 -4.79 11.12
CA TYR A 80 -8.35 -3.70 10.15
C TYR A 80 -9.16 -3.93 8.87
N GLY A 81 -9.30 -5.19 8.44
CA GLY A 81 -10.09 -5.60 7.27
C GLY A 81 -11.59 -5.34 7.35
N SER A 82 -12.11 -5.21 8.58
CA SER A 82 -13.54 -5.00 8.82
C SER A 82 -14.02 -3.69 8.20
N LYS A 83 -13.19 -2.64 8.23
CA LYS A 83 -13.56 -1.30 7.75
C LYS A 83 -13.90 -1.35 6.27
N LEU A 84 -12.95 -1.70 5.44
CA LEU A 84 -13.12 -1.72 3.98
C LEU A 84 -14.23 -2.69 3.55
N THR A 85 -14.29 -3.88 4.15
CA THR A 85 -15.30 -4.89 3.81
C THR A 85 -16.72 -4.43 4.15
N LEU A 86 -16.93 -3.88 5.35
CA LEU A 86 -18.24 -3.40 5.79
C LEU A 86 -18.67 -2.13 5.06
N PHE A 87 -17.75 -1.18 4.84
CA PHE A 87 -18.03 0.02 4.05
C PHE A 87 -18.42 -0.33 2.62
N THR A 88 -17.74 -1.28 1.98
CA THR A 88 -18.09 -1.76 0.64
C THR A 88 -19.49 -2.37 0.60
N ALA A 89 -19.86 -3.20 1.58
CA ALA A 89 -21.20 -3.76 1.67
C ALA A 89 -22.30 -2.71 1.87
N VAL A 90 -22.04 -1.70 2.73
CA VAL A 90 -22.93 -0.55 2.94
C VAL A 90 -23.06 0.28 1.66
N PHE A 91 -21.95 0.54 0.97
CA PHE A 91 -21.93 1.25 -0.31
C PHE A 91 -22.80 0.55 -1.37
N ILE A 92 -22.67 -0.77 -1.50
CA ILE A 92 -23.48 -1.57 -2.42
C ILE A 92 -24.97 -1.46 -2.06
N ALA A 93 -25.33 -1.63 -0.78
CA ALA A 93 -26.72 -1.57 -0.33
C ALA A 93 -27.35 -0.18 -0.56
N LEU A 94 -26.62 0.90 -0.25
CA LEU A 94 -27.06 2.27 -0.51
C LEU A 94 -27.21 2.54 -2.00
N GLY A 95 -26.22 2.17 -2.81
CA GLY A 95 -26.26 2.36 -4.26
C GLY A 95 -27.46 1.66 -4.90
N ARG A 96 -27.75 0.42 -4.48
CA ARG A 96 -28.95 -0.31 -4.90
C ARG A 96 -30.21 0.45 -4.51
N LEU A 97 -30.37 0.86 -3.24
CA LEU A 97 -31.56 1.58 -2.78
C LEU A 97 -31.82 2.89 -3.54
N ILE A 98 -30.76 3.67 -3.80
CA ILE A 98 -30.85 4.94 -4.53
C ILE A 98 -31.41 4.74 -5.94
N ILE A 99 -31.05 3.64 -6.61
CA ILE A 99 -31.57 3.30 -7.94
C ILE A 99 -32.95 2.64 -7.84
N SER A 100 -33.13 1.72 -6.90
CA SER A 100 -34.32 0.89 -6.78
C SER A 100 -35.56 1.68 -6.38
N LEU A 101 -35.45 2.61 -5.43
CA LEU A 101 -36.62 3.31 -4.88
C LEU A 101 -37.33 4.22 -5.91
N PRO A 102 -36.63 5.08 -6.68
CA PRO A 102 -37.28 5.88 -7.72
C PRO A 102 -37.93 5.00 -8.80
N ILE A 103 -37.23 3.95 -9.26
CA ILE A 103 -37.75 3.05 -10.31
C ILE A 103 -38.96 2.27 -9.81
N ALA A 104 -38.95 1.80 -8.57
CA ALA A 104 -40.07 1.12 -7.92
C ALA A 104 -41.32 2.00 -7.87
N ILE A 105 -41.18 3.26 -7.43
CA ILE A 105 -42.29 4.22 -7.35
C ILE A 105 -42.86 4.50 -8.74
N LEU A 106 -41.99 4.77 -9.73
CA LEU A 106 -42.42 5.05 -11.10
C LEU A 106 -43.10 3.85 -11.77
N ALA A 107 -42.61 2.63 -11.51
CA ALA A 107 -43.22 1.41 -12.01
C ALA A 107 -44.57 1.11 -11.33
N ALA A 108 -44.73 1.43 -10.05
CA ALA A 108 -45.97 1.24 -9.30
C ALA A 108 -47.09 2.21 -9.77
N TYR A 109 -46.74 3.43 -10.20
CA TYR A 109 -47.66 4.37 -10.85
C TYR A 109 -48.10 3.95 -12.28
N ARG A 110 -47.91 2.67 -12.64
CA ARG A 110 -48.28 2.07 -13.93
C ARG A 110 -47.62 2.71 -15.15
N ASN A 111 -46.42 3.27 -14.99
CA ASN A 111 -45.63 3.73 -16.13
C ASN A 111 -45.09 2.52 -16.92
N ARG A 112 -45.54 2.37 -18.18
CA ARG A 112 -45.19 1.23 -19.05
C ARG A 112 -43.68 1.08 -19.27
N PHE A 113 -42.94 2.19 -19.36
CA PHE A 113 -41.50 2.16 -19.59
C PHE A 113 -40.73 1.60 -18.39
N PHE A 114 -40.98 2.12 -17.18
CA PHE A 114 -40.30 1.65 -15.97
C PHE A 114 -40.72 0.23 -15.59
N GLN A 115 -41.98 -0.16 -15.82
CA GLN A 115 -42.40 -1.56 -15.67
C GLN A 115 -41.68 -2.49 -16.66
N TRP A 116 -41.50 -2.05 -17.91
CA TRP A 116 -40.76 -2.82 -18.90
C TRP A 116 -39.29 -2.96 -18.51
N ILE A 117 -38.60 -1.87 -18.14
CA ILE A 117 -37.20 -1.91 -17.69
C ILE A 117 -37.05 -2.87 -16.51
N LEU A 118 -37.85 -2.70 -15.46
CA LEU A 118 -37.77 -3.53 -14.27
C LEU A 118 -37.96 -5.02 -14.60
N ARG A 119 -38.92 -5.34 -15.48
CA ARG A 119 -39.16 -6.70 -15.96
C ARG A 119 -37.97 -7.25 -16.77
N GLN A 120 -37.40 -6.46 -17.69
CA GLN A 120 -36.25 -6.91 -18.49
C GLN A 120 -35.03 -7.22 -17.62
N PHE A 121 -34.68 -6.30 -16.72
CA PHE A 121 -33.57 -6.51 -15.79
C PHE A 121 -33.81 -7.74 -14.91
N ASN A 122 -35.03 -7.92 -14.36
CA ASN A 122 -35.33 -9.09 -13.56
C ASN A 122 -35.23 -10.41 -14.35
N ILE A 123 -35.70 -10.46 -15.61
CA ILE A 123 -35.58 -11.67 -16.43
C ILE A 123 -34.10 -11.97 -16.73
N ILE A 124 -33.35 -10.97 -17.18
CA ILE A 124 -31.94 -11.13 -17.56
C ILE A 124 -31.12 -11.57 -16.34
N PHE A 125 -31.24 -10.87 -15.21
CA PHE A 125 -30.37 -11.09 -14.04
C PHE A 125 -30.87 -12.16 -13.06
N SER A 126 -32.09 -12.67 -13.22
CA SER A 126 -32.49 -13.92 -12.54
C SER A 126 -31.94 -15.17 -13.25
N THR A 127 -31.63 -15.06 -14.54
CA THR A 127 -31.12 -16.18 -15.34
C THR A 127 -29.62 -16.40 -15.14
N PHE A 128 -28.86 -15.31 -14.99
CA PHE A 128 -27.41 -15.38 -14.76
C PHE A 128 -27.08 -15.25 -13.27
N PRO A 129 -26.33 -16.18 -12.67
CA PRO A 129 -25.82 -16.01 -11.33
C PRO A 129 -24.96 -14.73 -11.24
N LEU A 130 -25.38 -13.79 -10.37
CA LEU A 130 -24.70 -12.49 -10.21
C LEU A 130 -23.22 -12.65 -9.86
N ILE A 131 -22.86 -13.72 -9.15
CA ILE A 131 -21.48 -14.11 -8.84
C ILE A 131 -20.69 -14.29 -10.15
N ILE A 132 -21.15 -15.16 -11.06
CA ILE A 132 -20.47 -15.46 -12.33
C ILE A 132 -20.35 -14.21 -13.20
N LEU A 133 -21.41 -13.40 -13.26
CA LEU A 133 -21.38 -12.15 -14.04
C LEU A 133 -20.34 -11.17 -13.48
N THR A 134 -20.27 -11.03 -12.16
CA THR A 134 -19.29 -10.18 -11.49
C THR A 134 -17.87 -10.69 -11.72
N MET A 135 -17.69 -12.00 -11.69
CA MET A 135 -16.42 -12.68 -11.97
C MET A 135 -15.91 -12.44 -13.40
N LEU A 136 -16.81 -12.46 -14.40
CA LEU A 136 -16.44 -12.21 -15.79
C LEU A 136 -16.15 -10.73 -16.07
N LEU A 137 -17.00 -9.84 -15.57
CA LEU A 137 -16.89 -8.41 -15.85
C LEU A 137 -15.71 -7.75 -15.14
N SER A 138 -15.37 -8.21 -13.93
CA SER A 138 -14.19 -7.70 -13.19
C SER A 138 -12.85 -7.95 -13.90
N ARG A 139 -12.81 -8.85 -14.90
CA ARG A 139 -11.61 -9.14 -15.71
C ARG A 139 -11.50 -8.32 -16.99
N ILE A 140 -12.51 -7.52 -17.35
CA ILE A 140 -12.47 -6.71 -18.56
C ILE A 140 -11.59 -5.48 -18.32
N ALA A 141 -10.48 -5.36 -19.05
CA ALA A 141 -9.50 -4.28 -18.91
C ALA A 141 -10.14 -2.88 -18.96
N LEU A 142 -11.09 -2.65 -19.88
CA LEU A 142 -11.82 -1.38 -20.00
C LEU A 142 -12.50 -0.95 -18.69
N LEU A 143 -13.01 -1.89 -17.90
CA LEU A 143 -13.68 -1.60 -16.62
C LEU A 143 -12.68 -1.33 -15.50
N LYS A 144 -11.42 -1.76 -15.63
CA LYS A 144 -10.36 -1.47 -14.65
C LYS A 144 -9.92 0.00 -14.76
N ASP A 145 -9.69 0.47 -15.97
CA ASP A 145 -9.26 1.86 -16.23
C ASP A 145 -10.33 2.89 -15.82
N LEU A 146 -11.61 2.54 -15.98
CA LEU A 146 -12.75 3.42 -15.69
C LEU A 146 -13.01 3.67 -14.20
N PHE A 147 -12.68 2.70 -13.33
CA PHE A 147 -13.04 2.77 -11.91
C PHE A 147 -11.86 2.95 -10.95
N MET A 148 -10.63 2.99 -11.48
CA MET A 148 -9.34 3.22 -10.80
C MET A 148 -8.98 2.23 -9.66
N GLU A 149 -9.96 1.61 -9.00
CA GLU A 149 -9.79 0.63 -7.92
C GLU A 149 -10.64 -0.64 -8.16
N PRO A 150 -10.06 -1.86 -8.13
CA PRO A 150 -10.78 -3.12 -8.34
C PRO A 150 -11.90 -3.42 -7.33
N THR A 151 -11.78 -2.95 -6.09
CA THR A 151 -12.81 -3.07 -5.05
C THR A 151 -14.05 -2.26 -5.40
N ARG A 152 -13.84 -1.02 -5.84
CA ARG A 152 -14.92 -0.14 -6.29
C ARG A 152 -15.59 -0.67 -7.54
N SER A 153 -14.83 -1.21 -8.49
CA SER A 153 -15.39 -1.78 -9.73
C SER A 153 -16.37 -2.92 -9.41
N VAL A 154 -16.03 -3.82 -8.49
CA VAL A 154 -16.91 -4.89 -8.01
C VAL A 154 -18.15 -4.31 -7.32
N GLY A 155 -17.98 -3.28 -6.48
CA GLY A 155 -19.10 -2.55 -5.88
C GLY A 155 -20.08 -2.00 -6.93
N TYR A 156 -19.57 -1.32 -7.97
CA TYR A 156 -20.40 -0.77 -9.05
C TYR A 156 -21.13 -1.85 -9.85
N ILE A 157 -20.45 -2.96 -10.17
CA ILE A 157 -21.06 -4.12 -10.84
C ILE A 157 -22.22 -4.66 -9.97
N LEU A 158 -21.97 -4.89 -8.68
CA LEU A 158 -22.99 -5.40 -7.76
C LEU A 158 -24.16 -4.42 -7.55
N ILE A 159 -23.94 -3.12 -7.66
CA ILE A 159 -25.00 -2.10 -7.65
C ILE A 159 -25.81 -2.20 -8.95
N PHE A 160 -25.16 -2.15 -10.10
CA PHE A 160 -25.79 -2.09 -11.42
C PHE A 160 -26.61 -3.35 -11.76
N PHE A 161 -26.16 -4.52 -11.33
CA PHE A 161 -26.87 -5.77 -11.59
C PHE A 161 -27.79 -6.22 -10.45
N GLY A 162 -27.62 -5.66 -9.25
CA GLY A 162 -28.40 -6.05 -8.07
C GLY A 162 -29.65 -5.19 -7.79
N TRP A 163 -29.76 -3.99 -8.37
CA TRP A 163 -30.84 -3.05 -8.03
C TRP A 163 -32.25 -3.53 -8.44
N SER A 164 -32.38 -4.35 -9.50
CA SER A 164 -33.69 -4.71 -10.06
C SER A 164 -34.49 -5.59 -9.10
N ARG A 165 -33.82 -6.53 -8.41
CA ARG A 165 -34.43 -7.40 -7.39
C ARG A 165 -35.03 -6.56 -6.26
N LEU A 166 -34.26 -5.62 -5.73
CA LEU A 166 -34.68 -4.73 -4.67
C LEU A 166 -35.80 -3.77 -5.13
N ALA A 167 -35.73 -3.27 -6.37
CA ALA A 167 -36.76 -2.44 -6.96
C ALA A 167 -38.10 -3.18 -7.08
N ASN A 168 -38.09 -4.47 -7.38
CA ASN A 168 -39.31 -5.27 -7.43
C ASN A 168 -39.97 -5.42 -6.05
N LEU A 169 -39.17 -5.72 -5.02
CA LEU A 169 -39.66 -5.81 -3.63
C LEU A 169 -40.23 -4.46 -3.15
N LEU A 170 -39.54 -3.36 -3.44
CA LEU A 170 -40.02 -2.02 -3.11
C LEU A 170 -41.29 -1.66 -3.90
N LYS A 171 -41.39 -2.08 -5.17
CA LYS A 171 -42.56 -1.82 -6.00
C LYS A 171 -43.82 -2.45 -5.39
N GLU A 172 -43.74 -3.72 -4.96
CA GLU A 172 -44.85 -4.40 -4.28
C GLU A 172 -45.31 -3.62 -3.03
N LYS A 173 -44.35 -3.10 -2.25
CA LYS A 173 -44.65 -2.27 -1.08
C LYS A 173 -45.25 -0.90 -1.45
N VAL A 174 -44.79 -0.28 -2.53
CA VAL A 174 -45.39 0.96 -3.04
C VAL A 174 -46.84 0.70 -3.48
N GLU A 175 -47.08 -0.38 -4.22
CA GLU A 175 -48.44 -0.76 -4.66
C GLU A 175 -49.38 -0.98 -3.46
N GLU A 176 -48.91 -1.66 -2.40
CA GLU A 176 -49.65 -1.85 -1.14
C GLU A 176 -50.05 -0.51 -0.48
N VAL A 177 -49.16 0.49 -0.49
CA VAL A 177 -49.45 1.83 0.06
C VAL A 177 -50.39 2.61 -0.84
N LEU A 178 -50.22 2.54 -2.16
CA LEU A 178 -51.07 3.24 -3.13
C LEU A 178 -52.52 2.75 -3.11
N CYS A 179 -52.78 1.52 -2.64
CA CYS A 179 -54.12 0.95 -2.48
C CYS A 179 -54.83 1.36 -1.17
N GLN A 180 -54.25 2.22 -0.34
CA GLN A 180 -54.85 2.63 0.94
C GLN A 180 -55.82 3.82 0.77
N ASP A 181 -56.93 3.82 1.52
CA ASP A 181 -58.00 4.84 1.42
C ASP A 181 -57.51 6.30 1.58
N PHE A 182 -56.49 6.53 2.42
CA PHE A 182 -55.95 7.88 2.60
C PHE A 182 -55.28 8.43 1.34
N ILE A 183 -54.76 7.56 0.46
CA ILE A 183 -54.20 7.98 -0.83
C ILE A 183 -55.31 8.48 -1.75
N GLU A 184 -56.50 7.85 -1.75
CA GLU A 184 -57.64 8.34 -2.51
C GLU A 184 -58.09 9.73 -2.04
N GLY A 185 -58.09 9.96 -0.72
CA GLY A 185 -58.35 11.28 -0.15
C GLY A 185 -57.34 12.35 -0.60
N GLU A 186 -56.06 12.00 -0.65
CA GLU A 186 -54.99 12.90 -1.10
C GLU A 186 -55.11 13.24 -2.59
N ILE A 187 -55.53 12.28 -3.42
CA ILE A 187 -55.85 12.51 -4.83
C ILE A 187 -57.07 13.43 -4.97
N ALA A 188 -58.12 13.24 -4.16
CA ALA A 188 -59.33 14.06 -4.19
C ALA A 188 -59.06 15.53 -3.83
N ILE A 189 -58.05 15.80 -2.99
CA ILE A 189 -57.58 17.15 -2.63
C ILE A 189 -56.68 17.77 -3.72
N GLY A 190 -56.38 17.03 -4.79
CA GLY A 190 -55.68 17.52 -5.97
C GLY A 190 -54.15 17.40 -5.91
N LYS A 191 -53.59 16.60 -4.99
CA LYS A 191 -52.14 16.37 -4.94
C LYS A 191 -51.66 15.61 -6.18
N ASN A 192 -50.52 16.05 -6.72
CA ASN A 192 -49.90 15.38 -7.86
C ASN A 192 -49.14 14.11 -7.41
N LYS A 193 -48.74 13.27 -8.38
CA LYS A 193 -48.06 11.98 -8.09
C LYS A 193 -46.74 12.14 -7.34
N ILE A 194 -46.00 13.23 -7.57
CA ILE A 194 -44.71 13.47 -6.89
C ILE A 194 -44.97 13.88 -5.44
N GLU A 195 -45.96 14.73 -5.19
CA GLU A 195 -46.38 15.12 -3.84
C GLU A 195 -46.87 13.89 -3.05
N ILE A 196 -47.70 13.05 -3.66
CA ILE A 196 -48.15 11.79 -3.05
C ILE A 196 -46.94 10.88 -2.78
N ALA A 197 -46.01 10.75 -3.71
CA ALA A 197 -44.82 9.93 -3.53
C ALA A 197 -43.95 10.40 -2.35
N LEU A 198 -43.63 11.70 -2.30
CA LEU A 198 -42.71 12.28 -1.31
C LEU A 198 -43.34 12.46 0.07
N GLN A 199 -44.62 12.85 0.14
CA GLN A 199 -45.29 13.17 1.41
C GLN A 199 -46.01 11.97 2.01
N ASN A 200 -46.46 11.02 1.18
CA ASN A 200 -47.27 9.90 1.63
C ASN A 200 -46.55 8.57 1.44
N VAL A 201 -46.15 8.22 0.21
CA VAL A 201 -45.59 6.88 -0.08
C VAL A 201 -44.25 6.66 0.64
N ILE A 202 -43.24 7.50 0.39
CA ILE A 202 -41.90 7.33 0.97
C ILE A 202 -41.95 7.31 2.51
N PRO A 203 -42.63 8.25 3.20
CA PRO A 203 -42.72 8.22 4.66
C PRO A 203 -43.39 6.97 5.23
N HIS A 204 -44.36 6.39 4.52
CA HIS A 204 -44.97 5.11 4.90
C HIS A 204 -44.05 3.91 4.63
N LEU A 205 -43.17 4.01 3.64
CA LEU A 205 -42.21 2.97 3.28
C LEU A 205 -40.92 3.00 4.09
N ILE A 206 -40.61 4.06 4.85
CA ILE A 206 -39.39 4.15 5.66
C ILE A 206 -39.12 2.88 6.48
N PRO A 207 -40.10 2.29 7.21
CA PRO A 207 -39.87 1.03 7.94
C PRO A 207 -39.38 -0.10 7.04
N SER A 208 -40.03 -0.30 5.88
CA SER A 208 -39.65 -1.31 4.89
C SER A 208 -38.28 -1.04 4.27
N ILE A 209 -37.99 0.22 3.94
CA ILE A 209 -36.70 0.65 3.37
C ILE A 209 -35.57 0.36 4.35
N VAL A 210 -35.75 0.67 5.64
CA VAL A 210 -34.75 0.43 6.69
C VAL A 210 -34.50 -1.07 6.86
N VAL A 211 -35.55 -1.89 6.90
CA VAL A 211 -35.40 -3.37 6.98
C VAL A 211 -34.65 -3.90 5.77
N LEU A 212 -35.09 -3.52 4.56
CA LEU A 212 -34.47 -3.98 3.32
C LEU A 212 -33.02 -3.53 3.22
N PHE A 213 -32.67 -2.33 3.70
CA PHE A 213 -31.30 -1.84 3.72
C PHE A 213 -30.36 -2.81 4.45
N PHE A 214 -30.70 -3.22 5.68
CA PHE A 214 -29.84 -4.13 6.44
C PHE A 214 -29.78 -5.53 5.83
N LEU A 215 -30.89 -6.02 5.25
CA LEU A 215 -30.89 -7.28 4.50
C LEU A 215 -30.03 -7.20 3.22
N GLU A 216 -30.00 -6.06 2.54
CA GLU A 216 -29.12 -5.84 1.38
C GLU A 216 -27.65 -5.82 1.77
N ILE A 217 -27.28 -5.25 2.92
CA ILE A 217 -25.91 -5.31 3.44
C ILE A 217 -25.50 -6.77 3.65
N ALA A 218 -26.35 -7.57 4.31
CA ALA A 218 -26.10 -8.98 4.53
C ALA A 218 -25.95 -9.75 3.21
N GLN A 219 -26.79 -9.45 2.22
CA GLN A 219 -26.69 -10.05 0.90
C GLN A 219 -25.40 -9.64 0.16
N ALA A 220 -25.01 -8.37 0.22
CA ALA A 220 -23.78 -7.89 -0.37
C ALA A 220 -22.55 -8.60 0.22
N LEU A 221 -22.49 -8.74 1.55
CA LEU A 221 -21.44 -9.49 2.24
C LEU A 221 -21.39 -10.97 1.80
N LEU A 222 -22.55 -11.62 1.66
CA LEU A 222 -22.63 -13.00 1.21
C LEU A 222 -22.06 -13.15 -0.21
N ILE A 223 -22.42 -12.26 -1.12
CA ILE A 223 -21.91 -12.29 -2.51
C ILE A 223 -20.40 -12.01 -2.53
N LEU A 224 -19.92 -11.04 -1.76
CA LEU A 224 -18.48 -10.77 -1.62
C LEU A 224 -17.72 -12.00 -1.10
N SER A 225 -18.24 -12.70 -0.08
CA SER A 225 -17.63 -13.93 0.43
C SER A 225 -17.63 -15.06 -0.62
N GLN A 226 -18.69 -15.16 -1.43
CA GLN A 226 -18.75 -16.18 -2.48
C GLN A 226 -17.71 -15.90 -3.56
N ILE A 227 -17.61 -14.65 -4.03
CA ILE A 227 -16.63 -14.26 -5.04
C ILE A 227 -15.20 -14.46 -4.50
N SER A 228 -14.95 -14.20 -3.22
CA SER A 228 -13.63 -14.43 -2.62
C SER A 228 -13.16 -15.88 -2.71
N VAL A 229 -14.03 -16.84 -2.37
CA VAL A 229 -13.68 -18.27 -2.39
C VAL A 229 -13.27 -18.75 -3.78
N PHE A 230 -13.79 -18.12 -4.84
CA PHE A 230 -13.39 -18.43 -6.22
C PHE A 230 -12.05 -17.78 -6.64
N GLY A 231 -11.39 -17.02 -5.76
CA GLY A 231 -10.00 -16.56 -5.95
C GLY A 231 -9.82 -15.46 -6.99
N LEU A 232 -10.88 -14.70 -7.30
CA LEU A 232 -10.86 -13.77 -8.45
C LEU A 232 -10.59 -12.31 -8.10
N ILE A 233 -10.70 -11.95 -6.83
CA ILE A 233 -10.40 -10.61 -6.34
C ILE A 233 -9.41 -10.76 -5.20
N SER A 234 -8.11 -10.83 -5.52
CA SER A 234 -7.06 -10.49 -4.57
C SER A 234 -7.04 -8.96 -4.49
N SER A 235 -7.43 -8.37 -3.37
CA SER A 235 -7.43 -6.91 -3.24
C SER A 235 -6.04 -6.33 -3.38
N THR A 236 -6.03 -5.13 -3.96
CA THR A 236 -5.23 -3.98 -3.54
C THR A 236 -3.71 -4.14 -3.67
N GLY A 237 -3.29 -3.89 -4.91
CA GLY A 237 -1.90 -3.78 -5.30
C GLY A 237 -1.67 -4.01 -6.79
N THR A 238 -2.62 -4.57 -7.54
CA THR A 238 -2.43 -4.74 -9.00
C THR A 238 -2.60 -3.39 -9.70
N VAL A 239 -1.55 -2.57 -9.72
CA VAL A 239 -1.25 -1.81 -10.93
C VAL A 239 -0.86 -2.87 -11.95
N GLU A 240 -1.74 -3.14 -12.90
CA GLU A 240 -1.40 -3.82 -14.14
C GLU A 240 -0.46 -2.91 -14.94
N ALA A 241 0.79 -2.84 -14.51
CA ALA A 241 1.94 -2.44 -15.30
C ALA A 241 3.18 -2.99 -14.56
N ALA A 242 3.89 -3.92 -15.21
CA ALA A 242 5.15 -4.49 -14.74
C ALA A 242 5.08 -5.27 -13.42
N GLY A 243 4.92 -6.61 -13.50
CA GLY A 243 5.59 -7.55 -12.59
C GLY A 243 5.70 -7.11 -11.14
N ASP A 244 4.58 -6.89 -10.47
CA ASP A 244 4.56 -6.57 -9.06
C ASP A 244 3.53 -7.52 -8.44
N TYR A 245 4.00 -8.65 -7.91
CA TYR A 245 3.22 -9.41 -6.94
C TYR A 245 3.14 -8.56 -5.67
N ARG A 246 2.32 -7.52 -5.74
CA ARG A 246 1.94 -6.75 -4.57
C ARG A 246 1.07 -7.71 -3.75
N ILE A 247 1.64 -8.15 -2.63
CA ILE A 247 0.92 -8.75 -1.49
C ILE A 247 -0.39 -7.97 -1.38
N PRO A 248 -1.56 -8.62 -1.26
CA PRO A 248 -2.81 -7.91 -1.05
C PRO A 248 -2.63 -7.03 0.17
N PHE A 249 -2.36 -5.73 -0.07
CA PHE A 249 -1.76 -4.89 0.95
C PHE A 249 -2.88 -4.60 1.94
N GLU A 250 -4.06 -4.26 1.45
CA GLU A 250 -5.20 -4.00 2.29
C GLU A 250 -5.73 -5.28 2.94
N ALA A 251 -6.03 -5.18 4.22
CA ALA A 251 -6.45 -6.27 5.08
C ALA A 251 -7.87 -6.80 4.78
N GLU A 252 -8.41 -6.59 3.58
CA GLU A 252 -9.81 -6.86 3.23
C GLU A 252 -10.16 -8.34 3.36
N TRP A 253 -11.29 -8.66 4.01
CA TRP A 253 -11.65 -10.05 4.33
C TRP A 253 -11.84 -10.92 3.09
N PHE A 254 -12.39 -10.35 2.02
CA PHE A 254 -12.58 -11.09 0.78
C PHE A 254 -11.24 -11.46 0.13
N SER A 255 -10.15 -10.74 0.42
CA SER A 255 -8.81 -11.07 -0.09
C SER A 255 -8.15 -12.16 0.74
N LEU A 256 -8.37 -12.12 2.05
CA LEU A 256 -7.90 -13.16 2.96
C LEU A 256 -8.56 -14.51 2.66
N LEU A 257 -9.79 -14.51 2.13
CA LEU A 257 -10.53 -15.70 1.69
C LEU A 257 -10.22 -16.18 0.28
N ALA A 258 -9.34 -15.49 -0.44
CA ALA A 258 -9.02 -15.86 -1.81
C ALA A 258 -8.27 -17.19 -1.87
N SER A 259 -8.64 -18.04 -2.84
CA SER A 259 -7.92 -19.28 -3.19
C SER A 259 -7.67 -20.24 -2.01
N PRO A 260 -8.72 -20.66 -1.27
CA PRO A 260 -8.59 -21.44 -0.05
C PRO A 260 -8.03 -22.86 -0.25
N GLN A 261 -8.02 -23.36 -1.49
CA GLN A 261 -7.70 -24.76 -1.79
C GLN A 261 -6.26 -25.12 -1.41
N LEU A 262 -5.31 -24.21 -1.71
CA LEU A 262 -3.89 -24.42 -1.41
C LEU A 262 -3.64 -24.45 0.12
N PRO A 263 -4.00 -23.42 0.91
CA PRO A 263 -3.93 -23.46 2.36
C PRO A 263 -4.51 -24.72 3.02
N LEU A 264 -5.73 -25.12 2.63
CA LEU A 264 -6.39 -26.29 3.24
C LEU A 264 -5.65 -27.59 2.95
N SER A 265 -5.11 -27.74 1.74
CA SER A 265 -4.35 -28.93 1.35
C SER A 265 -3.09 -29.12 2.20
N PHE A 266 -2.56 -28.04 2.77
CA PHE A 266 -1.42 -28.04 3.69
C PHE A 266 -1.82 -27.96 5.17
N GLY A 267 -3.10 -28.16 5.52
CA GLY A 267 -3.57 -28.12 6.92
C GLY A 267 -3.67 -26.72 7.54
N ARG A 268 -3.53 -25.65 6.76
CA ARG A 268 -3.50 -24.25 7.23
C ARG A 268 -4.92 -23.68 7.38
N TYR A 269 -5.72 -24.29 8.24
CA TYR A 269 -7.16 -24.00 8.36
C TYR A 269 -7.48 -22.58 8.86
N TRP A 270 -6.61 -21.98 9.69
CA TRP A 270 -6.81 -20.65 10.27
C TRP A 270 -6.91 -19.55 9.22
N LEU A 271 -6.20 -19.72 8.09
CA LEU A 271 -6.24 -18.78 6.95
C LEU A 271 -7.64 -18.59 6.38
N ILE A 272 -8.54 -19.54 6.60
CA ILE A 272 -9.91 -19.50 6.07
C ILE A 272 -10.93 -19.34 7.18
N LEU A 273 -10.70 -20.02 8.31
CA LEU A 273 -11.61 -20.04 9.44
C LEU A 273 -11.91 -18.62 9.95
N TYR A 274 -10.89 -17.80 10.18
CA TYR A 274 -11.07 -16.47 10.78
C TYR A 274 -11.74 -15.47 9.81
N PRO A 275 -11.30 -15.34 8.54
CA PRO A 275 -12.03 -14.55 7.56
C PRO A 275 -13.48 -15.01 7.34
N ALA A 276 -13.71 -16.32 7.22
CA ALA A 276 -15.05 -16.87 7.02
C ALA A 276 -15.97 -16.61 8.22
N ALA A 277 -15.43 -16.75 9.44
CA ALA A 277 -16.14 -16.41 10.67
C ALA A 277 -16.50 -14.92 10.73
N ALA A 278 -15.60 -14.03 10.31
CA ALA A 278 -15.86 -12.59 10.28
C ALA A 278 -17.03 -12.24 9.31
N PHE A 279 -17.05 -12.85 8.12
CA PHE A 279 -18.19 -12.74 7.20
C PHE A 279 -19.47 -13.32 7.81
N ALA A 280 -19.41 -14.53 8.37
CA ALA A 280 -20.57 -15.21 8.95
C ALA A 280 -21.21 -14.39 10.08
N ILE A 281 -20.41 -13.90 11.03
CA ILE A 281 -20.87 -13.05 12.13
C ILE A 281 -21.52 -11.77 11.59
N SER A 282 -20.92 -11.14 10.58
CA SER A 282 -21.44 -9.92 9.96
C SER A 282 -22.78 -10.16 9.25
N ILE A 283 -22.87 -11.22 8.44
CA ILE A 283 -24.08 -11.61 7.72
C ILE A 283 -25.20 -11.94 8.72
N ILE A 284 -24.91 -12.70 9.78
CA ILE A 284 -25.87 -13.01 10.84
C ILE A 284 -26.32 -11.74 11.56
N GLY A 285 -25.38 -10.87 11.95
CA GLY A 285 -25.68 -9.61 12.64
C GLY A 285 -26.63 -8.72 11.87
N PHE A 286 -26.35 -8.48 10.58
CA PHE A 286 -27.21 -7.65 9.72
C PHE A 286 -28.56 -8.30 9.41
N ASN A 287 -28.62 -9.63 9.22
CA ASN A 287 -29.90 -10.33 9.03
C ASN A 287 -30.77 -10.28 10.30
N LEU A 288 -30.18 -10.52 11.47
CA LEU A 288 -30.88 -10.43 12.76
C LEU A 288 -31.36 -9.01 13.04
N LEU A 289 -30.56 -8.00 12.71
CA LEU A 289 -30.94 -6.60 12.84
C LEU A 289 -32.12 -6.25 11.90
N GLY A 290 -32.05 -6.66 10.64
CA GLY A 290 -33.13 -6.45 9.66
C GLY A 290 -34.44 -7.12 10.08
N GLU A 291 -34.40 -8.41 10.40
CA GLU A 291 -35.60 -9.16 10.82
C GLU A 291 -36.12 -8.68 12.19
N GLY A 292 -35.22 -8.34 13.11
CA GLY A 292 -35.56 -7.73 14.38
C GLY A 292 -36.29 -6.40 14.21
N LEU A 293 -35.80 -5.52 13.33
CA LEU A 293 -36.46 -4.25 13.01
C LEU A 293 -37.84 -4.48 12.38
N ARG A 294 -37.97 -5.47 11.49
CA ARG A 294 -39.25 -5.87 10.89
C ARG A 294 -40.28 -6.27 11.96
N LEU A 295 -39.90 -7.18 12.86
CA LEU A 295 -40.76 -7.60 13.97
C LEU A 295 -41.14 -6.44 14.90
N GLU A 296 -40.26 -5.46 15.05
CA GLU A 296 -40.54 -4.26 15.83
C GLU A 296 -41.47 -3.28 15.11
N PHE A 297 -41.40 -3.21 13.78
CA PHE A 297 -42.27 -2.38 12.95
C PHE A 297 -43.68 -2.95 12.80
N ASP A 298 -43.84 -4.26 12.90
CA ASP A 298 -45.16 -4.92 12.88
C ASP A 298 -45.96 -4.69 14.19
N LYS A 299 -45.34 -4.12 15.24
CA LYS A 299 -46.03 -3.81 16.50
C LYS A 299 -46.87 -2.54 16.39
N ARG A 300 -48.16 -2.64 16.74
CA ARG A 300 -49.15 -1.53 16.71
C ARG A 300 -48.71 -0.22 17.40
N ASN A 301 -47.87 -0.27 18.44
CA ASN A 301 -47.39 0.89 19.19
C ASN A 301 -45.84 0.92 19.28
N SER A 302 -45.16 0.65 18.16
CA SER A 302 -43.70 0.67 18.13
C SER A 302 -43.14 2.07 18.39
N LYS A 303 -42.48 2.26 19.53
CA LYS A 303 -41.75 3.50 19.85
C LYS A 303 -40.63 3.76 18.84
N VAL A 304 -40.09 2.70 18.24
CA VAL A 304 -39.02 2.79 17.23
C VAL A 304 -39.55 3.41 15.93
N ILE A 305 -40.76 3.07 15.49
CA ILE A 305 -41.40 3.72 14.33
C ILE A 305 -41.57 5.22 14.57
N THR A 306 -42.08 5.60 15.75
CA THR A 306 -42.27 7.01 16.12
C THR A 306 -40.95 7.76 16.12
N TRP A 307 -39.89 7.14 16.64
CA TRP A 307 -38.55 7.71 16.66
C TRP A 307 -37.95 7.87 15.26
N ILE A 308 -37.99 6.82 14.42
CA ILE A 308 -37.45 6.83 13.05
C ILE A 308 -38.17 7.84 12.15
N LYS A 309 -39.52 7.88 12.21
CA LYS A 309 -40.30 8.91 11.50
C LYS A 309 -39.95 10.34 11.96
N GLY A 310 -39.47 10.48 13.20
CA GLY A 310 -39.01 11.75 13.76
C GLY A 310 -37.63 12.20 13.26
N ILE A 311 -36.75 11.28 12.81
CA ILE A 311 -35.35 11.57 12.45
C ILE A 311 -35.21 12.67 11.38
N PRO A 312 -35.89 12.60 10.21
CA PRO A 312 -35.75 13.63 9.17
C PRO A 312 -36.08 15.02 9.71
N SER A 313 -37.08 15.07 10.58
CA SER A 313 -37.52 16.31 11.20
C SER A 313 -36.58 16.78 12.33
N PHE A 314 -35.98 15.85 13.07
CA PHE A 314 -35.05 16.15 14.15
C PHE A 314 -33.73 16.74 13.61
N ILE A 315 -33.24 16.24 12.48
CA ILE A 315 -31.97 16.65 11.84
C ILE A 315 -32.17 17.87 10.91
N SER A 316 -33.41 18.19 10.50
CA SER A 316 -33.70 19.29 9.57
C SER A 316 -33.16 20.65 10.06
N PRO A 317 -32.26 21.31 9.29
CA PRO A 317 -31.77 22.65 9.62
C PRO A 317 -32.89 23.68 9.69
N LEU A 318 -33.86 23.60 8.78
CA LEU A 318 -35.02 24.50 8.72
C LEU A 318 -35.89 24.39 9.98
N ARG A 319 -36.10 23.16 10.47
CA ARG A 319 -36.88 22.95 11.71
C ARG A 319 -36.12 23.43 12.94
N LEU A 320 -34.81 23.24 13.00
CA LEU A 320 -33.97 23.80 14.06
C LEU A 320 -34.05 25.33 14.08
N ILE A 321 -33.96 26.00 12.93
CA ILE A 321 -34.12 27.46 12.82
C ILE A 321 -35.49 27.92 13.32
N TYR A 322 -36.57 27.20 12.95
CA TYR A 322 -37.92 27.50 13.42
C TYR A 322 -38.07 27.31 14.94
N GLU A 323 -37.52 26.22 15.49
CA GLU A 323 -37.56 25.92 16.93
C GLU A 323 -36.75 26.93 17.75
N ILE A 324 -35.63 27.43 17.22
CA ILE A 324 -34.85 28.52 17.81
C ILE A 324 -35.65 29.84 17.81
N LYS A 325 -36.34 30.17 16.71
CA LYS A 325 -37.22 31.36 16.66
C LYS A 325 -38.37 31.29 17.67
N ASN A 326 -38.78 30.08 18.07
CA ASN A 326 -39.90 29.83 19.01
C ASN A 326 -39.41 29.14 20.30
N ILE A 327 -38.26 29.57 20.82
CA ILE A 327 -37.55 28.85 21.90
C ILE A 327 -38.34 28.72 23.20
N ALA A 328 -39.26 29.65 23.49
CA ALA A 328 -40.13 29.59 24.67
C ALA A 328 -40.98 28.30 24.70
N THR A 329 -41.39 27.81 23.53
CA THR A 329 -42.21 26.60 23.38
C THR A 329 -41.36 25.34 23.22
N TYR A 330 -40.19 25.44 22.58
CA TYR A 330 -39.36 24.29 22.18
C TYR A 330 -38.03 24.16 22.94
N LYS A 331 -37.91 24.76 24.13
CA LYS A 331 -36.66 24.88 24.90
C LYS A 331 -35.88 23.56 25.02
N GLU A 332 -36.56 22.45 25.36
CA GLU A 332 -35.90 21.15 25.52
C GLU A 332 -35.48 20.50 24.19
N SER A 333 -36.22 20.72 23.09
CA SER A 333 -35.84 20.23 21.76
C SER A 333 -34.57 20.93 21.28
N VAL A 334 -34.53 22.27 21.40
CA VAL A 334 -33.37 23.09 21.03
C VAL A 334 -32.16 22.71 21.86
N ARG A 335 -32.31 22.49 23.18
CA ARG A 335 -31.22 22.07 24.07
C ARG A 335 -30.61 20.73 23.63
N ARG A 336 -31.42 19.72 23.32
CA ARG A 336 -30.92 18.40 22.88
C ARG A 336 -30.18 18.48 21.54
N LYS A 337 -30.71 19.26 20.59
CA LYS A 337 -30.07 19.46 19.28
C LYS A 337 -28.76 20.24 19.40
N LEU A 338 -28.72 21.28 20.23
CA LEU A 338 -27.49 22.01 20.53
C LEU A 338 -26.44 21.12 21.20
N ILE A 339 -26.81 20.30 22.20
CA ILE A 339 -25.89 19.33 22.81
C ILE A 339 -25.33 18.37 21.76
N LEU A 340 -26.18 17.83 20.88
CA LEU A 340 -25.73 16.96 19.79
C LEU A 340 -24.78 17.69 18.84
N CYS A 341 -25.11 18.91 18.41
CA CYS A 341 -24.22 19.73 17.60
C CYS A 341 -22.90 20.03 18.31
N THR A 342 -22.92 20.33 19.61
CA THR A 342 -21.71 20.57 20.41
C THR A 342 -20.88 19.31 20.56
N VAL A 343 -21.47 18.14 20.79
CA VAL A 343 -20.74 16.86 20.84
C VAL A 343 -20.13 16.54 19.47
N ILE A 344 -20.88 16.72 18.38
CA ILE A 344 -20.37 16.56 17.02
C ILE A 344 -19.24 17.55 16.75
N LEU A 345 -19.40 18.82 17.13
CA LEU A 345 -18.36 19.84 17.00
C LEU A 345 -17.14 19.53 17.86
N ILE A 346 -17.31 19.01 19.08
CA ILE A 346 -16.20 18.58 19.94
C ILE A 346 -15.48 17.38 19.32
N ILE A 347 -16.21 16.43 18.72
CA ILE A 347 -15.61 15.29 18.02
C ILE A 347 -14.86 15.74 16.75
N ILE A 348 -15.40 16.71 16.02
CA ILE A 348 -14.80 17.24 14.78
C ILE A 348 -13.64 18.20 15.06
N PHE A 349 -13.76 19.03 16.09
CA PHE A 349 -12.86 20.13 16.42
C PHE A 349 -12.10 19.92 17.73
N PHE A 350 -12.00 18.70 18.27
CA PHE A 350 -11.12 18.44 19.41
C PHE A 350 -9.71 18.88 18.98
N PRO A 351 -9.18 19.98 19.55
CA PRO A 351 -7.93 20.52 19.05
C PRO A 351 -6.85 19.51 19.35
N GLN A 352 -6.29 18.93 18.30
CA GLN A 352 -5.06 18.18 18.44
C GLN A 352 -4.02 19.16 18.97
N LYS A 353 -3.29 18.75 20.02
CA LYS A 353 -2.27 19.59 20.66
C LYS A 353 -1.34 20.11 19.55
N ALA A 354 -1.07 21.42 19.51
CA ALA A 354 -0.21 22.01 18.49
C ALA A 354 1.22 21.46 18.61
N SER A 355 1.95 21.43 17.50
CA SER A 355 3.34 20.97 17.44
C SER A 355 4.23 21.91 18.24
N GLU A 356 5.06 21.32 19.10
CA GLU A 356 5.89 22.07 20.03
C GLU A 356 7.05 22.75 19.30
N TYR A 357 7.55 22.10 18.24
CA TYR A 357 8.59 22.59 17.36
C TYR A 357 8.08 22.64 15.92
N ARG A 358 8.65 23.56 15.14
CA ARG A 358 8.28 23.77 13.74
C ARG A 358 9.42 23.35 12.81
N PHE A 359 9.10 22.50 11.85
CA PHE A 359 9.97 22.16 10.74
C PHE A 359 10.14 23.36 9.81
N ILE A 360 11.38 23.65 9.36
CA ILE A 360 11.68 24.78 8.47
C ILE A 360 12.02 24.25 7.08
N GLU A 361 11.03 24.28 6.20
CA GLU A 361 11.10 23.80 4.82
C GLU A 361 12.19 24.49 3.98
N SER A 362 12.47 25.77 4.23
CA SER A 362 13.48 26.54 3.49
C SER A 362 14.91 26.04 3.74
N ASN A 363 15.19 25.53 4.94
CA ASN A 363 16.50 24.95 5.27
C ASN A 363 16.69 23.60 4.55
N ALA A 364 15.62 22.79 4.51
CA ALA A 364 15.62 21.55 3.74
C ALA A 364 15.80 21.84 2.25
N MET A 365 15.09 22.83 1.70
CA MET A 365 15.25 23.24 0.29
C MET A 365 16.68 23.71 0.00
N THR A 366 17.28 24.52 0.88
CA THR A 366 18.69 24.94 0.76
C THR A 366 19.64 23.74 0.70
N THR A 367 19.37 22.70 1.49
CA THR A 367 20.16 21.46 1.48
C THR A 367 19.99 20.70 0.17
N ILE A 368 18.77 20.62 -0.37
CA ILE A 368 18.52 20.00 -1.68
C ILE A 368 19.26 20.76 -2.78
N GLU A 369 19.20 22.10 -2.78
CA GLU A 369 19.92 22.94 -3.75
C GLU A 369 21.43 22.72 -3.67
N GLU A 370 21.99 22.67 -2.46
CA GLU A 370 23.39 22.38 -2.21
C GLU A 370 23.77 21.02 -2.81
N LEU A 371 23.10 19.94 -2.40
CA LEU A 371 23.41 18.58 -2.85
C LEU A 371 23.22 18.40 -4.36
N SER A 372 22.39 19.23 -5.01
CA SER A 372 22.12 19.19 -6.45
C SER A 372 23.18 19.93 -7.29
N LYS A 373 24.13 20.64 -6.66
CA LYS A 373 25.18 21.40 -7.36
C LYS A 373 26.02 20.54 -8.29
N VAL A 374 26.45 21.16 -9.38
CA VAL A 374 27.30 20.55 -10.41
C VAL A 374 28.63 20.07 -9.82
N GLU A 375 29.14 20.76 -8.80
CA GLU A 375 30.40 20.43 -8.09
C GLU A 375 30.37 19.03 -7.46
N TYR A 376 29.20 18.53 -7.08
CA TYR A 376 29.05 17.19 -6.50
C TYR A 376 28.94 16.06 -7.55
N GLY A 377 28.90 16.39 -8.86
CA GLY A 377 29.00 15.40 -9.94
C GLY A 377 27.95 14.28 -9.90
N GLY A 378 26.75 14.59 -9.42
CA GLY A 378 25.62 13.66 -9.31
C GLY A 378 25.75 12.67 -8.16
N ARG A 379 26.68 12.93 -7.23
CA ARG A 379 26.88 12.18 -5.98
C ARG A 379 27.10 10.68 -6.21
N ARG A 380 27.97 10.37 -7.16
CA ARG A 380 28.30 8.98 -7.50
C ARG A 380 28.98 8.29 -6.32
N ALA A 381 28.48 7.12 -5.95
CA ALA A 381 29.07 6.29 -4.90
C ALA A 381 30.58 6.09 -5.07
N GLY A 382 31.33 6.20 -3.96
CA GLY A 382 32.79 5.98 -3.93
C GLY A 382 33.65 7.01 -4.68
N SER A 383 33.06 8.09 -5.19
CA SER A 383 33.79 9.16 -5.91
C SER A 383 34.27 10.27 -4.98
N GLY A 384 35.34 10.98 -5.38
CA GLY A 384 35.86 12.12 -4.60
C GLY A 384 34.86 13.25 -4.40
N THR A 385 33.95 13.49 -5.35
CA THR A 385 32.88 14.49 -5.20
C THR A 385 31.85 14.06 -4.15
N ASN A 386 31.63 12.76 -4.00
CA ASN A 386 30.73 12.22 -2.98
C ASN A 386 31.34 12.30 -1.57
N GLN A 387 32.67 12.17 -1.46
CA GLN A 387 33.39 12.45 -0.21
C GLN A 387 33.27 13.92 0.22
N MET A 388 33.17 14.86 -0.73
CA MET A 388 32.90 16.27 -0.41
C MET A 388 31.51 16.44 0.22
N VAL A 389 30.51 15.69 -0.27
CA VAL A 389 29.16 15.67 0.34
C VAL A 389 29.20 15.09 1.75
N ALA A 390 29.91 13.97 1.95
CA ALA A 390 30.06 13.39 3.29
C ALA A 390 30.71 14.38 4.27
N LYS A 391 31.73 15.11 3.81
CA LYS A 391 32.34 16.19 4.61
C LYS A 391 31.36 17.32 4.92
N TYR A 392 30.62 17.80 3.92
CA TYR A 392 29.58 18.82 4.14
C TYR A 392 28.57 18.40 5.20
N LEU A 393 28.09 17.14 5.15
CA LEU A 393 27.15 16.61 6.14
C LEU A 393 27.81 16.51 7.54
N ALA A 394 29.03 16.00 7.63
CA ALA A 394 29.76 15.91 8.89
C ALA A 394 29.97 17.28 9.55
N ASP A 395 30.41 18.28 8.76
CA ASP A 395 30.59 19.66 9.21
C ASP A 395 29.26 20.23 9.75
N LYS A 396 28.13 19.92 9.10
CA LYS A 396 26.79 20.33 9.59
C LYS A 396 26.40 19.67 10.91
N LEU A 397 26.65 18.37 11.08
CA LEU A 397 26.34 17.69 12.34
C LEU A 397 27.20 18.24 13.49
N GLU A 398 28.46 18.57 13.23
CA GLU A 398 29.36 19.22 14.19
C GLU A 398 28.88 20.63 14.54
N ASP A 399 28.52 21.45 13.53
CA ASP A 399 27.97 22.80 13.70
C ASP A 399 26.68 22.81 14.55
N TYR A 400 25.86 21.77 14.42
CA TYR A 400 24.63 21.61 15.19
C TYR A 400 24.90 21.09 16.62
N GLY A 401 26.11 20.65 16.93
CA GLY A 401 26.51 20.17 18.25
C GLY A 401 26.17 18.70 18.52
N LEU A 402 25.95 17.88 17.48
CA LEU A 402 25.78 16.43 17.65
C LEU A 402 27.09 15.77 18.08
N GLN A 403 26.99 14.55 18.61
CA GLN A 403 28.16 13.76 18.98
C GLN A 403 28.57 12.83 17.84
N PRO A 404 29.88 12.68 17.57
CA PRO A 404 30.38 11.74 16.58
C PRO A 404 30.27 10.30 17.10
N PHE A 405 29.86 9.37 16.24
CA PHE A 405 29.74 7.96 16.61
C PHE A 405 31.12 7.28 16.62
N ASP A 406 31.46 6.55 17.68
CA ASP A 406 32.81 5.96 17.85
C ASP A 406 33.96 6.98 17.65
N GLY A 407 33.73 8.24 18.05
CA GLY A 407 34.73 9.31 18.01
C GLY A 407 34.96 9.96 16.64
N LYS A 408 34.21 9.58 15.59
CA LYS A 408 34.28 10.23 14.26
C LYS A 408 32.90 10.36 13.60
N PHE A 409 32.66 11.40 12.82
CA PHE A 409 31.43 11.50 12.02
C PHE A 409 31.50 10.69 10.73
N ILE A 410 32.69 10.58 10.13
CA ILE A 410 32.88 9.91 8.84
C ILE A 410 33.37 8.48 9.05
N HIS A 411 32.62 7.52 8.52
CA HIS A 411 32.94 6.10 8.52
C HIS A 411 33.24 5.64 7.10
N GLU A 412 34.50 5.29 6.88
CA GLU A 412 35.02 4.90 5.57
C GLU A 412 35.15 3.38 5.47
N PHE A 413 34.88 2.83 4.28
CA PHE A 413 35.26 1.47 3.93
C PHE A 413 35.73 1.40 2.48
N GLN A 414 36.64 0.48 2.22
CA GLN A 414 37.19 0.25 0.89
C GLN A 414 36.16 -0.48 0.04
N MET A 415 35.83 0.07 -1.13
CA MET A 415 35.05 -0.64 -2.12
C MET A 415 35.98 -1.48 -3.00
N ASN A 416 35.54 -2.69 -3.35
CA ASN A 416 36.29 -3.58 -4.23
C ASN A 416 36.39 -3.04 -5.66
N LYS A 417 35.36 -2.35 -6.17
CA LYS A 417 35.33 -1.82 -7.54
C LYS A 417 34.19 -0.82 -7.74
N VAL A 418 34.45 0.22 -8.54
CA VAL A 418 33.43 1.06 -9.17
C VAL A 418 33.69 1.01 -10.67
N VAL A 419 32.70 0.58 -11.43
CA VAL A 419 32.80 0.39 -12.88
C VAL A 419 31.99 1.46 -13.59
N ASN A 420 32.60 2.09 -14.59
CA ASN A 420 31.93 2.97 -15.53
C ASN A 420 31.97 2.33 -16.91
N ILE A 421 30.83 2.14 -17.55
CA ILE A 421 30.79 1.60 -18.92
C ILE A 421 30.95 2.76 -19.88
N ASN A 422 32.12 2.85 -20.51
CA ASN A 422 32.45 3.91 -21.47
C ASN A 422 31.64 3.72 -22.74
N GLU A 423 31.76 2.55 -23.36
CA GLU A 423 31.06 2.19 -24.57
C GLU A 423 30.61 0.74 -24.50
N SER A 424 29.46 0.46 -25.11
CA SER A 424 29.01 -0.91 -25.31
C SER A 424 28.30 -1.01 -26.64
N THR A 425 28.65 -2.05 -27.39
CA THR A 425 28.04 -2.38 -28.67
C THR A 425 27.47 -3.78 -28.59
N LEU A 426 26.15 -3.88 -28.74
CA LEU A 426 25.44 -5.14 -28.82
C LEU A 426 24.83 -5.23 -30.21
N ALA A 427 25.18 -6.27 -30.97
CA ALA A 427 24.65 -6.46 -32.31
C ALA A 427 24.17 -7.90 -32.52
N VAL A 428 22.99 -8.01 -33.14
CA VAL A 428 22.42 -9.30 -33.55
C VAL A 428 22.81 -9.54 -35.00
N ILE A 429 23.54 -10.62 -35.25
CA ILE A 429 24.03 -11.01 -36.58
C ILE A 429 23.25 -12.25 -37.02
N ASN A 430 22.38 -12.08 -38.01
CA ASN A 430 21.63 -13.17 -38.64
C ASN A 430 22.06 -13.30 -40.11
N GLY A 431 22.51 -14.50 -40.50
CA GLY A 431 23.19 -14.74 -41.79
C GLY A 431 22.42 -14.28 -43.03
N ASP A 432 21.09 -14.35 -43.02
CA ASP A 432 20.24 -14.00 -44.17
C ASP A 432 19.59 -12.61 -44.05
N ALA A 433 19.56 -12.01 -42.85
CA ALA A 433 18.81 -10.79 -42.55
C ALA A 433 19.68 -9.58 -42.13
N GLY A 434 21.00 -9.70 -42.23
CA GLY A 434 21.97 -8.65 -41.94
C GLY A 434 22.27 -8.46 -40.43
N THR A 435 23.18 -7.52 -40.13
CA THR A 435 23.56 -7.14 -38.77
C THR A 435 22.67 -6.01 -38.25
N ARG A 436 22.08 -6.19 -37.07
CA ARG A 436 21.32 -5.15 -36.37
C ARG A 436 22.10 -4.72 -35.12
N GLU A 437 22.60 -3.49 -35.14
CA GLU A 437 23.22 -2.87 -33.98
C GLU A 437 22.15 -2.27 -33.05
N LEU A 438 22.30 -2.53 -31.75
CA LEU A 438 21.44 -2.04 -30.69
C LEU A 438 22.12 -0.86 -30.00
N LYS A 439 21.35 0.15 -29.65
CA LYS A 439 21.84 1.37 -29.01
C LYS A 439 21.95 1.17 -27.51
N PHE A 440 23.16 1.26 -26.98
CA PHE A 440 23.39 1.20 -25.54
C PHE A 440 22.63 2.32 -24.81
N ARG A 441 22.07 2.00 -23.63
CA ARG A 441 21.20 2.88 -22.81
C ARG A 441 20.03 3.46 -23.60
N LYS A 442 19.54 2.72 -24.58
CA LYS A 442 18.31 3.00 -25.33
C LYS A 442 17.58 1.74 -25.74
N ASP A 443 18.29 0.72 -26.19
CA ASP A 443 17.74 -0.59 -26.57
C ASP A 443 18.06 -1.66 -25.52
N TYR A 444 19.17 -1.45 -24.78
CA TYR A 444 19.61 -2.32 -23.69
C TYR A 444 20.51 -1.55 -22.70
N TYR A 445 20.67 -2.09 -21.49
CA TYR A 445 21.70 -1.66 -20.53
C TYR A 445 22.28 -2.88 -19.79
N ILE A 446 23.49 -2.74 -19.29
CA ILE A 446 24.17 -3.80 -18.55
C ILE A 446 23.76 -3.69 -17.08
N VAL A 447 23.49 -4.82 -16.47
CA VAL A 447 22.94 -4.87 -15.12
C VAL A 447 24.06 -5.14 -14.15
N ASN A 448 24.99 -6.02 -14.50
CA ASN A 448 26.10 -6.36 -13.65
C ASN A 448 27.41 -6.47 -14.44
N PRO A 449 28.27 -5.43 -14.40
CA PRO A 449 29.56 -5.44 -15.07
C PRO A 449 30.63 -6.07 -14.15
N ILE A 450 30.81 -7.39 -14.27
CA ILE A 450 31.96 -8.09 -13.65
C ILE A 450 33.05 -8.23 -14.72
N ASP A 451 34.23 -7.62 -14.55
CA ASP A 451 35.45 -7.87 -15.36
C ASP A 451 35.21 -8.16 -16.86
N ILE A 452 34.37 -7.35 -17.49
CA ILE A 452 33.93 -7.52 -18.88
C ILE A 452 34.48 -6.41 -19.75
N ASP A 453 35.79 -6.45 -19.92
CA ASP A 453 36.45 -5.67 -20.95
C ASP A 453 36.83 -6.60 -22.10
N GLY A 454 36.28 -6.33 -23.29
CA GLY A 454 36.57 -7.09 -24.48
C GLY A 454 35.41 -7.26 -25.45
N THR A 455 35.69 -8.05 -26.49
CA THR A 455 34.77 -8.34 -27.59
C THR A 455 34.46 -9.83 -27.62
N TYR A 456 33.18 -10.17 -27.65
CA TYR A 456 32.69 -11.52 -27.56
C TYR A 456 31.66 -11.82 -28.66
N ASP A 457 31.79 -12.99 -29.29
CA ASP A 457 30.81 -13.50 -30.24
C ASP A 457 30.20 -14.78 -29.69
N TYR A 458 28.91 -14.73 -29.37
CA TYR A 458 28.17 -15.87 -28.85
C TYR A 458 27.02 -16.27 -29.78
N GLN A 459 26.55 -17.50 -29.65
CA GLN A 459 25.23 -17.86 -30.14
C GLN A 459 24.24 -17.69 -29.01
N TYR A 460 23.05 -17.12 -29.27
CA TYR A 460 22.02 -16.99 -28.25
C TYR A 460 20.81 -17.89 -28.51
N VAL A 461 20.14 -18.28 -27.44
CA VAL A 461 18.92 -19.10 -27.43
C VAL A 461 17.88 -18.47 -26.52
N THR A 462 16.61 -18.69 -26.81
CA THR A 462 15.49 -18.21 -25.99
C THR A 462 14.97 -19.32 -25.09
N MET A 463 14.23 -18.95 -24.04
CA MET A 463 13.53 -19.93 -23.20
C MET A 463 12.55 -20.82 -23.98
N GLU A 464 11.94 -20.31 -25.06
CA GLU A 464 11.07 -21.10 -25.93
C GLU A 464 11.85 -22.20 -26.65
N ASP A 465 13.06 -21.89 -27.14
CA ASP A 465 13.94 -22.89 -27.78
C ASP A 465 14.39 -23.98 -26.80
N ILE A 466 14.53 -23.62 -25.52
CA ILE A 466 14.96 -24.53 -24.44
C ILE A 466 13.83 -25.50 -24.06
N GLY A 467 12.56 -25.13 -24.28
CA GLY A 467 11.40 -25.92 -23.89
C GLY A 467 11.40 -26.25 -22.39
N PHE A 468 11.83 -25.27 -21.58
CA PHE A 468 12.02 -25.40 -20.13
C PHE A 468 10.68 -25.69 -19.44
N ASN A 469 10.56 -26.88 -18.87
CA ASN A 469 9.47 -27.27 -17.99
C ASN A 469 10.07 -27.53 -16.60
N PRO A 470 9.74 -26.73 -15.56
CA PRO A 470 10.33 -26.86 -14.23
C PRO A 470 10.03 -28.22 -13.55
N TYR A 471 9.17 -29.05 -14.15
CA TYR A 471 8.79 -30.37 -13.66
C TYR A 471 9.37 -31.54 -14.47
N SER A 472 10.26 -31.31 -15.45
CA SER A 472 10.86 -32.40 -16.25
C SER A 472 12.38 -32.34 -16.30
N SER A 473 13.04 -33.46 -16.04
CA SER A 473 14.49 -33.64 -16.18
C SER A 473 14.87 -33.78 -17.66
N LYS A 474 15.20 -32.68 -18.33
CA LYS A 474 15.80 -32.70 -19.68
C LYS A 474 17.31 -32.44 -19.61
N ASP A 475 18.04 -33.00 -20.58
CA ASP A 475 19.49 -32.78 -20.75
C ASP A 475 19.75 -31.38 -21.31
N ILE A 476 20.37 -30.53 -20.49
CA ILE A 476 20.68 -29.11 -20.74
C ILE A 476 22.15 -28.88 -21.15
N SER A 477 22.93 -29.95 -21.37
CA SER A 477 24.36 -29.86 -21.71
C SER A 477 24.63 -29.08 -23.02
N HIS A 478 23.72 -29.13 -23.98
CA HIS A 478 23.80 -28.43 -25.28
C HIS A 478 23.63 -26.89 -25.19
N LEU A 479 23.29 -26.36 -24.00
CA LEU A 479 23.12 -24.93 -23.72
C LEU A 479 24.39 -24.29 -23.16
N LYS A 480 25.36 -25.10 -22.73
CA LYS A 480 26.60 -24.61 -22.11
C LYS A 480 27.39 -23.72 -23.09
N GLY A 481 27.75 -22.52 -22.66
CA GLY A 481 28.50 -21.54 -23.47
C GLY A 481 27.64 -20.70 -24.43
N LYS A 482 26.31 -20.84 -24.40
CA LYS A 482 25.38 -19.98 -25.17
C LYS A 482 24.81 -18.86 -24.31
N VAL A 483 24.52 -17.74 -24.94
CA VAL A 483 23.78 -16.65 -24.30
C VAL A 483 22.31 -17.03 -24.18
N ILE A 484 21.70 -16.75 -23.04
CA ILE A 484 20.30 -17.11 -22.80
C ILE A 484 19.45 -15.84 -22.78
N VAL A 485 18.38 -15.83 -23.57
CA VAL A 485 17.37 -14.77 -23.57
C VAL A 485 16.16 -15.26 -22.77
N ILE A 486 15.84 -14.53 -21.70
CA ILE A 486 14.70 -14.82 -20.84
C ILE A 486 13.67 -13.70 -20.93
N ASP A 487 12.39 -14.06 -21.00
CA ASP A 487 11.31 -13.08 -20.88
C ASP A 487 10.88 -13.00 -19.42
N ILE A 488 11.17 -11.86 -18.78
CA ILE A 488 10.77 -11.61 -17.39
C ILE A 488 9.56 -10.68 -17.32
N ARG A 489 8.95 -10.32 -18.46
CA ARG A 489 7.75 -9.48 -18.47
C ARG A 489 6.62 -10.21 -17.72
N GLY A 490 6.06 -9.52 -16.72
CA GLY A 490 5.00 -10.07 -15.88
C GLY A 490 5.48 -10.91 -14.69
N LEU A 491 6.79 -11.11 -14.51
CA LEU A 491 7.38 -11.67 -13.29
C LEU A 491 7.74 -10.55 -12.31
N ASP A 492 7.56 -10.77 -11.00
CA ASP A 492 7.98 -9.79 -10.01
C ASP A 492 9.47 -9.74 -9.79
N MET A 493 9.99 -8.62 -9.29
CA MET A 493 11.43 -8.38 -9.20
C MET A 493 12.18 -9.39 -8.32
N GLN A 494 11.51 -9.92 -7.29
CA GLN A 494 12.09 -10.96 -6.43
C GLN A 494 12.05 -12.32 -7.13
N THR A 495 10.93 -12.67 -7.76
CA THR A 495 10.79 -13.92 -8.55
C THR A 495 11.69 -13.92 -9.78
N ALA A 496 11.76 -12.80 -10.51
CA ALA A 496 12.65 -12.58 -11.63
C ALA A 496 14.10 -12.66 -11.17
N GLY A 497 14.46 -12.03 -10.04
CA GLY A 497 15.79 -12.15 -9.45
C GLY A 497 16.14 -13.59 -9.07
N GLN A 498 15.24 -14.31 -8.38
CA GLN A 498 15.41 -15.72 -8.04
C GLN A 498 15.53 -16.61 -9.28
N PHE A 499 14.72 -16.34 -10.31
CA PHE A 499 14.75 -17.06 -11.57
C PHE A 499 16.03 -16.79 -12.36
N ILE A 500 16.45 -15.52 -12.43
CA ILE A 500 17.74 -15.10 -13.00
C ILE A 500 18.88 -15.80 -12.29
N SER A 501 18.93 -15.73 -10.95
CA SER A 501 19.97 -16.39 -10.14
C SER A 501 19.92 -17.90 -10.30
N PHE A 502 18.74 -18.50 -10.38
CA PHE A 502 18.59 -19.94 -10.61
C PHE A 502 19.18 -20.35 -11.97
N VAL A 503 18.83 -19.63 -13.04
CA VAL A 503 19.34 -19.87 -14.39
C VAL A 503 20.85 -19.64 -14.44
N ALA A 504 21.34 -18.54 -13.86
CA ALA A 504 22.75 -18.19 -13.82
C ALA A 504 23.58 -19.23 -13.07
N ARG A 505 23.11 -19.73 -11.91
CA ARG A 505 23.81 -20.78 -11.14
C ARG A 505 23.71 -22.17 -11.75
N SER A 506 22.60 -22.48 -12.42
CA SER A 506 22.37 -23.82 -12.97
C SER A 506 23.05 -24.03 -14.32
N LEU A 507 23.14 -22.99 -15.14
CA LEU A 507 23.66 -23.06 -16.51
C LEU A 507 25.01 -22.36 -16.70
N GLU A 508 25.36 -21.42 -15.81
CA GLU A 508 26.56 -20.58 -15.90
C GLU A 508 26.77 -20.00 -17.31
N PRO A 509 25.75 -19.36 -17.93
CA PRO A 509 25.89 -18.85 -19.28
C PRO A 509 26.89 -17.67 -19.31
N PRO A 510 27.59 -17.43 -20.43
CA PRO A 510 28.46 -16.28 -20.57
C PRO A 510 27.70 -14.95 -20.43
N ALA A 511 26.47 -14.87 -20.96
CA ALA A 511 25.57 -13.74 -20.72
C ALA A 511 24.11 -14.18 -20.64
N LEU A 512 23.32 -13.40 -19.91
CA LEU A 512 21.88 -13.53 -19.76
C LEU A 512 21.21 -12.21 -20.17
N LEU A 513 20.43 -12.26 -21.24
CA LEU A 513 19.62 -11.12 -21.71
C LEU A 513 18.21 -11.30 -21.20
N TYR A 514 17.69 -10.34 -20.46
CA TYR A 514 16.33 -10.41 -19.96
C TYR A 514 15.44 -9.29 -20.49
N ILE A 515 14.32 -9.69 -21.09
CA ILE A 515 13.36 -8.80 -21.71
C ILE A 515 12.56 -8.13 -20.59
N SER A 516 12.71 -6.82 -20.50
CA SER A 516 12.14 -6.01 -19.43
C SER A 516 10.97 -5.17 -19.95
N ASN A 517 10.09 -4.75 -19.05
CA ASN A 517 8.84 -4.06 -19.41
C ASN A 517 9.04 -2.56 -19.67
N TRP A 518 9.80 -2.21 -20.71
CA TRP A 518 10.03 -0.84 -21.17
C TRP A 518 10.24 -0.83 -22.70
N LYS A 519 10.03 0.30 -23.40
CA LYS A 519 10.29 0.40 -24.85
C LYS A 519 11.48 1.28 -25.17
N SER A 520 12.15 1.01 -26.29
CA SER A 520 13.28 1.83 -26.75
C SER A 520 12.93 3.30 -27.02
N THR A 521 11.64 3.64 -27.16
CA THR A 521 11.15 5.02 -27.23
C THR A 521 11.12 5.73 -25.88
N ASP A 522 11.00 4.97 -24.79
CA ASP A 522 10.79 5.46 -23.43
C ASP A 522 12.12 5.67 -22.71
N PHE A 523 13.18 5.06 -23.22
CA PHE A 523 14.51 5.05 -22.63
C PHE A 523 15.41 6.06 -23.33
N VAL A 524 15.05 7.33 -23.15
CA VAL A 524 16.07 8.34 -22.94
C VAL A 524 16.01 8.57 -21.45
N THR A 525 16.97 8.01 -20.70
CA THR A 525 17.32 8.34 -19.31
C THR A 525 16.61 7.64 -18.12
N LYS A 526 15.99 6.46 -18.26
CA LYS A 526 15.43 5.73 -17.09
C LYS A 526 16.37 4.64 -16.59
N ARG A 527 17.13 4.90 -15.52
CA ARG A 527 18.05 3.97 -14.79
C ARG A 527 19.47 3.86 -15.36
N THR A 528 20.33 4.81 -15.01
CA THR A 528 21.80 4.64 -15.01
C THR A 528 22.27 4.28 -13.62
N VAL A 529 21.97 3.07 -13.15
CA VAL A 529 22.92 2.38 -12.27
C VAL A 529 22.96 0.99 -12.81
N ASP A 530 24.07 0.64 -13.45
CA ASP A 530 24.48 -0.75 -13.53
C ASP A 530 24.34 -1.27 -12.09
N ARG A 531 23.33 -2.09 -11.81
CA ARG A 531 23.14 -2.69 -10.49
C ARG A 531 24.31 -3.64 -10.26
N VAL A 532 25.47 -3.07 -9.92
CA VAL A 532 26.70 -3.81 -9.69
C VAL A 532 26.48 -4.59 -8.42
N ALA A 533 25.93 -5.78 -8.59
CA ALA A 533 25.95 -6.83 -7.61
C ALA A 533 27.14 -7.71 -7.93
N PRO A 534 28.04 -8.07 -6.99
CA PRO A 534 28.70 -9.33 -7.11
C PRO A 534 27.57 -10.36 -7.00
N ASP A 535 26.97 -10.68 -8.14
CA ASP A 535 26.45 -12.01 -8.30
C ASP A 535 27.70 -12.90 -8.26
N ASP A 536 27.70 -13.94 -7.43
CA ASP A 536 28.80 -14.92 -7.38
C ASP A 536 28.96 -15.68 -8.73
N THR A 537 28.18 -15.29 -9.74
CA THR A 537 28.14 -15.86 -11.08
C THR A 537 29.03 -15.03 -12.02
N LYS A 538 29.81 -15.69 -12.88
CA LYS A 538 30.60 -15.03 -13.92
C LYS A 538 29.75 -14.61 -15.14
N THR A 539 28.45 -14.45 -14.96
CA THR A 539 27.47 -14.26 -16.04
C THR A 539 27.19 -12.77 -16.24
N ILE A 540 27.31 -12.29 -17.48
CA ILE A 540 26.97 -10.91 -17.85
C ILE A 540 25.45 -10.76 -17.91
N ASN A 541 24.86 -9.98 -17.00
CA ASN A 541 23.43 -9.72 -16.99
C ASN A 541 23.11 -8.45 -17.82
N ILE A 542 22.21 -8.56 -18.80
CA ILE A 542 21.82 -7.47 -19.71
C ILE A 542 20.30 -7.35 -19.73
N SER A 543 19.78 -6.15 -19.46
CA SER A 543 18.35 -5.84 -19.63
C SER A 543 18.12 -5.29 -21.03
N VAL A 544 17.13 -5.82 -21.74
CA VAL A 544 16.74 -5.36 -23.09
C VAL A 544 15.30 -4.85 -23.08
N SER A 545 15.00 -3.89 -23.97
CA SER A 545 13.64 -3.37 -24.13
C SER A 545 12.68 -4.44 -24.66
N SER A 546 11.39 -4.23 -24.42
CA SER A 546 10.32 -5.12 -24.87
C SER A 546 10.26 -5.27 -26.40
N ASP A 547 10.46 -4.17 -27.14
CA ASP A 547 10.45 -4.17 -28.60
C ASP A 547 11.66 -4.90 -29.19
N ILE A 548 12.83 -4.75 -28.56
CA ILE A 548 14.03 -5.50 -28.93
C ILE A 548 13.93 -6.96 -28.50
N GLY A 549 13.31 -7.23 -27.35
CA GLY A 549 13.06 -8.59 -26.87
C GLY A 549 12.21 -9.41 -27.84
N GLU A 550 11.14 -8.82 -28.38
CA GLU A 550 10.31 -9.46 -29.41
C GLU A 550 11.10 -9.72 -30.72
N GLU A 551 12.07 -8.87 -31.04
CA GLU A 551 12.98 -9.13 -32.16
C GLU A 551 13.97 -10.27 -31.85
N LEU A 552 14.56 -10.29 -30.65
CA LEU A 552 15.47 -11.36 -30.22
C LEU A 552 14.77 -12.72 -30.24
N ILE A 553 13.51 -12.79 -29.80
CA ILE A 553 12.70 -14.02 -29.87
C ILE A 553 12.52 -14.48 -31.31
N ARG A 554 12.12 -13.57 -32.22
CA ARG A 554 11.91 -13.90 -33.65
C ARG A 554 13.18 -14.36 -34.37
N ARG A 555 14.35 -13.91 -33.92
CA ARG A 555 15.66 -14.22 -34.52
C ARG A 555 16.44 -15.28 -33.73
N SER A 556 15.77 -16.14 -32.97
CA SER A 556 16.43 -17.12 -32.11
C SER A 556 17.51 -17.95 -32.84
N ASN A 557 18.53 -18.42 -32.09
CA ASN A 557 19.70 -19.14 -32.62
C ASN A 557 20.66 -18.32 -33.51
N SER A 558 20.47 -17.00 -33.61
CA SER A 558 21.40 -16.09 -34.30
C SER A 558 22.70 -15.86 -33.50
N LYS A 559 23.71 -15.24 -34.14
CA LYS A 559 24.92 -14.79 -33.46
C LYS A 559 24.66 -13.45 -32.76
N LEU A 560 25.24 -13.29 -31.59
CA LEU A 560 25.24 -12.08 -30.78
C LEU A 560 26.68 -11.60 -30.66
N HIS A 561 26.95 -10.40 -31.12
CA HIS A 561 28.21 -9.70 -30.95
C HIS A 561 28.07 -8.74 -29.77
N LEU A 562 28.97 -8.84 -28.80
CA LEU A 562 28.99 -8.02 -27.60
C LEU A 562 30.39 -7.43 -27.41
N MET A 563 30.50 -6.12 -27.48
CA MET A 563 31.69 -5.36 -27.11
C MET A 563 31.36 -4.51 -25.90
N ILE A 564 32.22 -4.54 -24.89
CA ILE A 564 32.07 -3.73 -23.68
C ILE A 564 33.43 -3.15 -23.34
N GLU A 565 33.47 -1.83 -23.16
CA GLU A 565 34.63 -1.11 -22.68
C GLU A 565 34.30 -0.48 -21.32
N CYS A 566 35.07 -0.85 -20.30
CA CYS A 566 34.89 -0.38 -18.94
C CYS A 566 36.07 0.49 -18.48
N GLU A 567 35.75 1.58 -17.79
CA GLU A 567 36.68 2.33 -16.95
C GLU A 567 36.45 1.93 -15.49
N TYR A 568 37.53 1.79 -14.73
CA TYR A 568 37.48 1.39 -13.32
C TYR A 568 38.03 2.52 -12.45
N ALA A 569 37.34 2.83 -11.35
CA ALA A 569 37.87 3.77 -10.38
C ALA A 569 39.06 3.15 -9.65
N ASP A 570 40.13 3.94 -9.47
CA ASP A 570 41.29 3.55 -8.67
C ASP A 570 40.96 3.64 -7.18
N ASN A 571 41.02 2.51 -6.46
CA ASN A 571 40.80 2.40 -5.01
C ASN A 571 39.58 3.19 -4.48
N PRO A 572 38.35 2.92 -4.95
CA PRO A 572 37.17 3.66 -4.51
C PRO A 572 36.92 3.49 -3.00
N ILE A 573 36.74 4.60 -2.29
CA ILE A 573 36.43 4.63 -0.85
C ILE A 573 35.03 5.21 -0.69
N SER A 574 34.16 4.46 -0.01
CA SER A 574 32.83 4.93 0.35
C SER A 574 32.80 5.49 1.77
N THR A 575 32.05 6.57 1.96
CA THR A 575 32.09 7.38 3.20
C THR A 575 30.68 7.65 3.72
N SER A 576 30.25 6.92 4.74
CA SER A 576 28.97 7.18 5.42
C SER A 576 29.17 8.15 6.58
N VAL A 577 28.15 8.95 6.88
CA VAL A 577 28.21 9.96 7.95
C VAL A 577 27.25 9.58 9.07
N VAL A 578 27.73 9.56 10.31
CA VAL A 578 26.94 9.17 11.47
C VAL A 578 27.18 10.11 12.64
N GLY A 579 26.09 10.66 13.18
CA GLY A 579 26.09 11.44 14.42
C GLY A 579 24.92 11.04 15.31
N PHE A 580 24.98 11.36 16.60
CA PHE A 580 23.91 10.97 17.53
C PHE A 580 23.67 12.00 18.64
N ILE A 581 22.51 11.86 19.28
CA ILE A 581 22.14 12.54 20.51
C ILE A 581 21.87 11.46 21.56
N GLU A 582 22.67 11.44 22.63
CA GLU A 582 22.57 10.46 23.71
C GLU A 582 21.28 10.63 24.53
N GLY A 583 20.60 9.52 24.78
CA GLY A 583 19.45 9.46 25.67
C GLY A 583 19.82 9.70 27.14
N SER A 584 18.93 10.33 27.90
CA SER A 584 19.11 10.68 29.30
C SER A 584 18.50 9.68 30.29
N ASN A 585 17.58 8.83 29.84
CA ASN A 585 16.88 7.88 30.70
C ASN A 585 17.63 6.54 30.74
N GLU A 586 18.12 6.14 31.91
CA GLU A 586 18.90 4.90 32.10
C GLU A 586 18.21 3.63 31.57
N ASN A 587 16.88 3.57 31.56
CA ASN A 587 16.15 2.40 31.09
C ASN A 587 15.88 2.44 29.57
N LEU A 588 15.86 3.62 28.97
CA LEU A 588 15.43 3.84 27.58
C LEU A 588 16.57 4.28 26.66
N LYS A 589 17.71 4.74 27.18
CA LYS A 589 18.85 5.21 26.38
C LYS A 589 19.43 4.12 25.46
N ASP A 590 19.24 2.85 25.81
CA ASP A 590 19.62 1.70 24.99
C ASP A 590 18.57 1.34 23.91
N GLU A 591 17.36 1.92 23.98
CA GLU A 591 16.37 1.85 22.90
C GLU A 591 16.73 2.91 21.86
N ILE A 592 17.39 2.48 20.77
CA ILE A 592 18.01 3.38 19.79
C ILE A 592 17.05 3.61 18.63
N ILE A 593 16.76 4.88 18.34
CA ILE A 593 16.08 5.27 17.11
C ILE A 593 17.14 5.65 16.09
N ILE A 594 17.17 4.97 14.95
CA ILE A 594 18.06 5.30 13.85
C ILE A 594 17.21 5.99 12.77
N LEU A 595 17.47 7.26 12.52
CA LEU A 595 16.97 7.94 11.34
C LEU A 595 18.04 7.81 10.26
N GLY A 596 17.64 7.51 9.03
CA GLY A 596 18.61 7.42 7.96
C GLY A 596 18.08 7.74 6.57
N SER A 597 19.02 8.14 5.73
CA SER A 597 18.82 8.48 4.33
C SER A 597 20.08 8.13 3.53
N SER A 598 19.94 8.04 2.22
CA SER A 598 21.08 7.85 1.32
C SER A 598 21.33 9.13 0.55
N PHE A 599 22.56 9.63 0.58
CA PHE A 599 22.92 10.86 -0.13
C PHE A 599 23.56 10.57 -1.50
N ASP A 600 24.03 9.34 -1.72
CA ASP A 600 24.56 8.91 -3.02
C ASP A 600 23.44 8.76 -4.07
N SER A 601 23.82 8.92 -5.33
CA SER A 601 22.96 8.68 -6.48
C SER A 601 23.80 8.13 -7.65
N VAL A 602 23.19 8.10 -8.82
CA VAL A 602 23.71 7.53 -10.06
C VAL A 602 25.03 8.16 -10.53
N GLY A 603 25.25 9.44 -10.21
CA GLY A 603 26.38 10.19 -10.75
C GLY A 603 26.12 10.76 -12.15
N ASP A 604 26.87 11.79 -12.49
CA ASP A 604 26.90 12.30 -13.86
C ASP A 604 27.56 11.29 -14.80
N ASP A 605 27.04 11.21 -16.02
CA ASP A 605 27.49 10.29 -17.05
C ASP A 605 27.86 11.08 -18.32
N LYS A 606 29.16 11.26 -18.54
CA LYS A 606 29.74 12.02 -19.66
C LYS A 606 29.09 13.41 -19.79
N ASN A 607 28.19 13.58 -20.76
CA ASN A 607 27.53 14.84 -21.08
C ASN A 607 26.11 14.94 -20.48
N VAL A 608 25.65 13.92 -19.76
CA VAL A 608 24.31 13.85 -19.18
C VAL A 608 24.41 14.08 -17.67
N ARG A 609 23.75 15.13 -17.20
CA ARG A 609 23.70 15.54 -15.80
C ARG A 609 22.60 14.78 -15.06
N PHE A 610 22.91 14.28 -13.87
CA PHE A 610 21.94 13.67 -12.95
C PHE A 610 22.00 14.41 -11.61
N PRO A 611 21.19 15.46 -11.41
CA PRO A 611 21.24 16.26 -10.17
C PRO A 611 20.75 15.49 -8.95
N ALA A 612 19.81 14.56 -9.13
CA ALA A 612 19.25 13.71 -8.09
C ALA A 612 18.62 14.53 -6.94
N SER A 613 17.90 15.59 -7.28
CA SER A 613 17.34 16.54 -6.30
C SER A 613 16.30 15.91 -5.37
N MET A 614 15.49 14.98 -5.88
CA MET A 614 14.51 14.22 -5.10
C MET A 614 15.22 13.25 -4.17
N GLU A 615 16.20 12.48 -4.65
CA GLU A 615 17.00 11.58 -3.80
C GLU A 615 17.67 12.35 -2.64
N ALA A 616 18.04 13.62 -2.82
CA ALA A 616 18.55 14.49 -1.76
C ALA A 616 17.48 14.93 -0.72
N GLY A 617 16.19 14.83 -1.03
CA GLY A 617 15.10 15.29 -0.16
C GLY A 617 15.01 14.54 1.17
N GLY A 618 15.31 13.24 1.19
CA GLY A 618 15.39 12.45 2.44
C GLY A 618 16.48 12.98 3.38
N THR A 619 17.69 13.17 2.83
CA THR A 619 18.84 13.75 3.54
C THR A 619 18.57 15.16 4.03
N ALA A 620 17.88 15.99 3.24
CA ALA A 620 17.52 17.35 3.63
C ALA A 620 16.55 17.41 4.81
N ILE A 621 15.51 16.56 4.81
CA ILE A 621 14.57 16.47 5.94
C ILE A 621 15.28 15.95 7.20
N GLU A 622 16.08 14.89 7.06
CA GLU A 622 16.85 14.32 8.17
C GLU A 622 17.77 15.37 8.82
N LEU A 623 18.49 16.14 8.01
CA LEU A 623 19.44 17.15 8.49
C LEU A 623 18.74 18.31 9.21
N GLU A 624 17.58 18.75 8.74
CA GLU A 624 16.78 19.78 9.41
C GLU A 624 16.19 19.27 10.74
N ILE A 625 15.75 18.01 10.79
CA ILE A 625 15.30 17.38 12.04
C ILE A 625 16.47 17.29 13.04
N ALA A 626 17.65 16.87 12.60
CA ALA A 626 18.85 16.82 13.44
C ALA A 626 19.17 18.20 14.04
N ARG A 627 19.13 19.27 13.21
CA ARG A 627 19.32 20.65 13.66
C ARG A 627 18.31 21.06 14.72
N ILE A 628 17.03 20.77 14.52
CA ILE A 628 15.97 21.14 15.47
C ILE A 628 16.18 20.40 16.79
N LEU A 629 16.36 19.08 16.75
CA LEU A 629 16.49 18.24 17.95
C LEU A 629 17.74 18.56 18.77
N ALA A 630 18.87 18.90 18.12
CA ALA A 630 20.09 19.29 18.81
C ALA A 630 19.96 20.63 19.55
N ASN A 631 19.02 21.49 19.15
CA ASN A 631 18.75 22.79 19.78
C ASN A 631 17.66 22.73 20.87
N ILE A 632 17.09 21.54 21.15
CA ILE A 632 16.15 21.36 22.25
C ILE A 632 16.93 21.35 23.58
N PRO A 633 16.54 22.17 24.59
CA PRO A 633 17.26 22.24 25.86
C PRO A 633 17.24 20.93 26.66
N GLU A 634 16.12 20.21 26.63
CA GLU A 634 15.98 18.89 27.25
C GLU A 634 16.71 17.83 26.42
N LYS A 635 17.40 16.89 27.09
CA LYS A 635 17.92 15.69 26.42
C LYS A 635 16.79 14.70 26.15
N PRO A 636 16.81 13.96 25.03
CA PRO A 636 15.82 12.91 24.77
C PRO A 636 15.91 11.80 25.82
N GLU A 637 14.84 11.04 26.03
CA GLU A 637 14.85 9.86 26.90
C GLU A 637 15.59 8.69 26.24
N ARG A 638 15.39 8.53 24.92
CA ARG A 638 16.01 7.52 24.05
C ARG A 638 17.18 8.10 23.27
N THR A 639 18.15 7.26 22.91
CA THR A 639 19.23 7.68 22.02
C THR A 639 18.71 7.74 20.58
N ILE A 640 19.02 8.82 19.87
CA ILE A 640 18.75 8.95 18.43
C ILE A 640 20.05 9.06 17.66
N VAL A 641 20.17 8.26 16.60
CA VAL A 641 21.32 8.21 15.69
C VAL A 641 20.84 8.66 14.31
N PHE A 642 21.58 9.58 13.68
CA PHE A 642 21.35 10.07 12.33
C PHE A 642 22.40 9.44 11.40
N THR A 643 21.95 8.91 10.26
CA THR A 643 22.78 8.11 9.38
C THR A 643 22.59 8.50 7.92
N PHE A 644 23.68 8.94 7.29
CA PHE A 644 23.69 9.32 5.89
C PHE A 644 24.57 8.34 5.12
N TRP A 645 23.92 7.49 4.34
CA TRP A 645 24.57 6.37 3.66
C TRP A 645 25.11 6.76 2.30
N ASP A 646 26.30 6.25 2.04
CA ASP A 646 26.90 6.17 0.72
C ASP A 646 26.80 4.73 0.17
N SER A 647 26.94 4.59 -1.14
CA SER A 647 26.92 3.35 -1.88
C SER A 647 25.62 2.56 -1.72
N SER A 648 24.51 3.23 -1.41
CA SER A 648 23.18 2.64 -1.24
C SER A 648 22.67 1.96 -2.50
N GLN A 649 23.14 2.42 -3.67
CA GLN A 649 22.79 1.88 -4.98
C GLN A 649 23.70 0.74 -5.44
N THR A 650 24.74 0.43 -4.66
CA THR A 650 25.67 -0.64 -4.93
C THR A 650 25.40 -1.83 -4.02
N THR A 651 26.18 -2.88 -4.19
CA THR A 651 26.16 -4.04 -3.28
C THR A 651 27.14 -3.98 -2.14
N GLN A 652 28.09 -3.07 -2.19
CA GLN A 652 28.99 -2.78 -1.08
C GLN A 652 28.46 -1.52 -0.41
N ARG A 653 27.42 -1.69 0.42
CA ARG A 653 26.67 -0.57 1.00
C ARG A 653 27.33 -0.08 2.28
N GLY A 654 27.29 1.22 2.51
CA GLY A 654 27.71 1.81 3.78
C GLY A 654 26.86 1.39 4.96
N SER A 655 25.55 1.28 4.75
CA SER A 655 24.59 0.76 5.73
C SER A 655 24.97 -0.65 6.19
N GLU A 656 25.29 -1.56 5.26
CA GLU A 656 25.68 -2.92 5.58
C GLU A 656 26.94 -2.98 6.46
N HIS A 657 28.00 -2.25 6.08
CA HIS A 657 29.26 -2.25 6.81
C HIS A 657 29.09 -1.69 8.22
N PHE A 658 28.42 -0.55 8.35
CA PHE A 658 28.23 0.11 9.63
C PHE A 658 27.31 -0.69 10.55
N LEU A 659 26.13 -1.11 10.07
CA LEU A 659 25.16 -1.83 10.89
C LEU A 659 25.71 -3.19 11.33
N LYS A 660 26.46 -3.90 10.46
CA LYS A 660 27.12 -5.15 10.85
C LYS A 660 28.19 -4.98 11.91
N GLN A 661 28.85 -3.82 11.94
CA GLN A 661 29.88 -3.55 12.92
C GLN A 661 29.28 -3.20 14.29
N TYR A 662 28.22 -2.40 14.34
CA TYR A 662 27.75 -1.80 15.60
C TYR A 662 26.39 -2.33 16.10
N PHE A 663 25.57 -2.95 15.24
CA PHE A 663 24.17 -3.26 15.56
C PHE A 663 23.74 -4.72 15.34
N VAL A 664 24.68 -5.65 15.09
CA VAL A 664 24.33 -7.08 14.93
C VAL A 664 23.66 -7.62 16.18
N GLY A 665 22.43 -8.12 16.02
CA GLY A 665 21.63 -8.67 17.12
C GLY A 665 20.99 -7.60 18.02
N SER A 666 21.00 -6.33 17.62
CA SER A 666 20.43 -5.23 18.38
C SER A 666 18.92 -5.14 18.23
N ARG A 667 18.19 -5.96 18.99
CA ARG A 667 16.70 -5.91 19.06
C ARG A 667 16.13 -4.62 19.65
N LYS A 668 16.96 -3.75 20.20
CA LYS A 668 16.54 -2.45 20.77
C LYS A 668 16.66 -1.28 19.76
N ALA A 669 17.12 -1.54 18.54
CA ALA A 669 17.20 -0.53 17.50
C ALA A 669 15.95 -0.55 16.60
N PHE A 670 15.47 0.64 16.22
CA PHE A 670 14.41 0.81 15.23
C PHE A 670 14.85 1.81 14.16
N TYR A 671 14.77 1.42 12.90
CA TYR A 671 15.28 2.21 11.77
C TYR A 671 14.16 2.85 10.96
N ILE A 672 14.29 4.15 10.67
CA ILE A 672 13.37 4.92 9.84
C ILE A 672 14.14 5.40 8.60
N ASP A 673 13.83 4.83 7.44
CA ASP A 673 14.44 5.20 6.15
C ASP A 673 13.65 6.33 5.48
N LEU A 674 14.31 7.43 5.13
CA LEU A 674 13.73 8.58 4.45
C LEU A 674 14.19 8.65 3.00
N ARG A 675 13.24 8.61 2.04
CA ARG A 675 13.53 8.60 0.61
C ARG A 675 12.70 9.60 -0.19
N ASN A 676 13.33 10.17 -1.21
CA ASN A 676 12.75 10.94 -2.32
C ASN A 676 11.67 11.98 -1.97
N PHE A 677 11.85 12.78 -0.93
CA PHE A 677 10.87 13.80 -0.54
C PHE A 677 10.88 15.04 -1.45
N GLY A 678 9.76 15.75 -1.47
CA GLY A 678 9.63 17.06 -2.14
C GLY A 678 9.06 17.01 -3.55
N PHE A 679 8.63 15.84 -4.05
CA PHE A 679 8.10 15.73 -5.41
C PHE A 679 6.85 16.59 -5.62
N ARG A 680 6.90 17.50 -6.59
CA ARG A 680 5.87 18.51 -6.83
C ARG A 680 4.47 17.95 -7.15
N ASP A 681 4.40 16.82 -7.85
CA ASP A 681 3.13 16.22 -8.30
C ASP A 681 2.62 15.11 -7.36
N SER A 682 3.33 14.85 -6.25
CA SER A 682 2.85 13.93 -5.22
C SER A 682 2.07 14.64 -4.12
N ASP A 683 0.95 14.04 -3.75
CA ASP A 683 0.14 14.43 -2.58
C ASP A 683 0.17 13.37 -1.48
N ARG A 684 0.91 12.27 -1.69
CA ARG A 684 0.85 11.07 -0.85
C ARG A 684 2.25 10.52 -0.59
N LEU A 685 2.45 10.03 0.62
CA LEU A 685 3.62 9.24 0.98
C LEU A 685 3.26 7.75 0.93
N ILE A 686 4.17 6.94 0.40
CA ILE A 686 4.13 5.49 0.53
C ILE A 686 4.97 5.08 1.75
N ILE A 687 4.42 4.21 2.59
CA ILE A 687 5.10 3.68 3.78
C ILE A 687 5.16 2.16 3.71
N ASP A 688 6.37 1.63 3.81
CA ASP A 688 6.64 0.20 3.95
C ASP A 688 6.92 -0.14 5.41
N THR A 689 5.99 -0.85 6.03
CA THR A 689 6.12 -1.39 7.40
C THR A 689 6.40 -2.90 7.40
N THR A 690 6.64 -3.50 6.23
CA THR A 690 6.74 -4.95 6.08
C THR A 690 8.00 -5.55 6.72
N ASN A 691 8.99 -4.71 7.03
CA ASN A 691 10.17 -5.10 7.79
C ASN A 691 10.00 -4.94 9.31
N THR A 692 8.78 -4.68 9.78
CA THR A 692 8.47 -4.62 11.21
C THR A 692 7.76 -5.89 11.66
N LEU A 693 8.28 -6.52 12.71
CA LEU A 693 7.69 -7.71 13.32
C LEU A 693 6.34 -7.38 14.00
N PRO A 694 5.25 -8.13 13.75
CA PRO A 694 3.96 -7.91 14.39
C PRO A 694 4.02 -8.00 15.92
N LYS A 695 4.92 -8.84 16.45
CA LYS A 695 5.10 -9.08 17.89
C LYS A 695 5.92 -8.01 18.62
N ASP A 696 6.67 -7.17 17.91
CA ASP A 696 7.45 -6.10 18.53
C ASP A 696 6.56 -4.89 18.85
N LEU A 697 5.97 -4.89 20.05
CA LEU A 697 5.07 -3.84 20.51
C LEU A 697 5.68 -2.43 20.47
N LEU A 698 7.00 -2.32 20.65
CA LEU A 698 7.68 -1.02 20.64
C LEU A 698 7.68 -0.44 19.22
N ALA A 699 8.10 -1.24 18.24
CA ALA A 699 8.06 -0.88 16.83
C ALA A 699 6.63 -0.58 16.34
N GLN A 700 5.65 -1.35 16.82
CA GLN A 700 4.24 -1.11 16.51
C GLN A 700 3.72 0.22 17.07
N ASN A 701 4.15 0.60 18.28
CA ASN A 701 3.83 1.90 18.86
C ASN A 701 4.44 3.07 18.07
N TYR A 702 5.63 2.89 17.49
CA TYR A 702 6.24 3.88 16.61
C TYR A 702 5.43 4.10 15.33
N ILE A 703 4.97 3.02 14.68
CA ILE A 703 4.08 3.08 13.51
C ILE A 703 2.76 3.79 13.86
N LYS A 704 2.17 3.47 15.02
CA LYS A 704 0.93 4.11 15.50
C LYS A 704 1.12 5.62 15.72
N THR A 705 2.27 6.02 16.26
CA THR A 705 2.65 7.42 16.47
C THR A 705 2.77 8.16 15.13
N LEU A 706 3.43 7.54 14.15
CA LEU A 706 3.53 8.07 12.79
C LEU A 706 2.16 8.28 12.14
N LYS A 707 1.26 7.29 12.21
CA LYS A 707 -0.13 7.38 11.70
C LYS A 707 -0.90 8.55 12.32
N LYS A 708 -0.79 8.69 13.64
CA LYS A 708 -1.43 9.77 14.40
C LYS A 708 -0.91 11.13 13.93
N ASN A 709 0.40 11.29 13.80
CA ASN A 709 1.01 12.56 13.41
C ASN A 709 0.82 12.88 11.91
N ALA A 710 0.63 11.87 11.06
CA ALA A 710 0.23 12.08 9.68
C ALA A 710 -1.17 12.66 9.55
N SER A 711 -2.14 12.10 10.28
CA SER A 711 -3.50 12.64 10.34
C SER A 711 -3.52 14.06 10.92
N ARG A 712 -2.62 14.35 11.87
CA ARG A 712 -2.47 15.67 12.49
C ARG A 712 -1.96 16.73 11.54
N ASN A 713 -0.99 16.36 10.70
CA ASN A 713 -0.33 17.27 9.76
C ASN A 713 -0.97 17.24 8.36
N ASP A 714 -2.14 16.60 8.20
CA ASP A 714 -2.85 16.47 6.92
C ASP A 714 -1.94 15.86 5.82
N VAL A 715 -1.16 14.84 6.21
CA VAL A 715 -0.32 14.05 5.32
C VAL A 715 -1.06 12.77 4.94
N LYS A 716 -1.29 12.57 3.65
CA LYS A 716 -1.92 11.36 3.14
C LYS A 716 -0.88 10.25 3.02
N ILE A 717 -1.12 9.13 3.69
CA ILE A 717 -0.26 7.95 3.66
C ILE A 717 -0.97 6.82 2.92
N VAL A 718 -0.21 6.08 2.12
CA VAL A 718 -0.57 4.78 1.54
C VAL A 718 0.44 3.74 2.01
N TYR A 719 -0.03 2.55 2.37
CA TYR A 719 0.88 1.44 2.71
C TYR A 719 1.26 0.68 1.44
N GLY A 720 2.55 0.42 1.26
CA GLY A 720 3.04 -0.34 0.12
C GLY A 720 4.47 -0.83 0.35
N LYS A 721 4.87 -1.85 -0.41
CA LYS A 721 6.24 -2.40 -0.33
C LYS A 721 7.16 -1.49 -1.15
N ILE A 722 8.30 -1.12 -0.57
CA ILE A 722 9.32 -0.30 -1.22
C ILE A 722 10.56 -1.19 -1.43
N GLY A 723 10.98 -1.34 -2.67
CA GLY A 723 12.17 -2.12 -3.01
C GLY A 723 13.45 -1.39 -2.61
N SER A 724 13.94 -1.60 -1.40
CA SER A 724 15.18 -0.98 -0.89
C SER A 724 16.27 -2.01 -0.56
N PRO A 725 17.52 -1.85 -1.06
CA PRO A 725 18.64 -2.72 -0.70
C PRO A 725 18.93 -2.76 0.81
N ILE A 726 18.73 -1.63 1.51
CA ILE A 726 18.97 -1.51 2.95
C ILE A 726 18.11 -2.47 3.79
N THR A 727 16.96 -2.89 3.27
CA THR A 727 16.09 -3.86 3.93
C THR A 727 16.84 -5.16 4.24
N GLN A 728 17.75 -5.60 3.37
CA GLN A 728 18.57 -6.79 3.62
C GLN A 728 19.58 -6.57 4.74
N ASP A 729 20.18 -5.38 4.81
CA ASP A 729 21.17 -5.00 5.82
C ASP A 729 20.53 -5.00 7.22
N LEU A 730 19.33 -4.42 7.31
CA LEU A 730 18.53 -4.33 8.53
C LEU A 730 18.04 -5.71 8.98
N LEU A 731 17.60 -6.55 8.03
CA LEU A 731 17.22 -7.93 8.31
C LEU A 731 18.38 -8.74 8.89
N TYR A 732 19.59 -8.60 8.34
CA TYR A 732 20.78 -9.28 8.84
C TYR A 732 21.10 -8.90 10.29
N CYS A 733 20.83 -7.64 10.67
CA CYS A 733 21.11 -7.13 12.00
C CYS A 733 19.97 -7.35 13.01
N ASP A 734 18.86 -7.97 12.58
CA ASP A 734 17.61 -8.13 13.35
C ASP A 734 16.98 -6.79 13.80
N ILE A 735 17.05 -5.76 12.94
CA ILE A 735 16.54 -4.40 13.22
C ILE A 735 15.16 -4.23 12.57
N ASN A 736 14.15 -3.83 13.35
CA ASN A 736 12.84 -3.48 12.82
C ASN A 736 12.90 -2.11 12.11
N SER A 737 12.19 -1.98 10.99
CA SER A 737 12.24 -0.73 10.23
C SER A 737 10.96 -0.36 9.51
N ILE A 738 10.87 0.93 9.21
CA ILE A 738 9.93 1.51 8.27
C ILE A 738 10.67 2.27 7.18
N ILE A 739 10.13 2.26 5.96
CA ILE A 739 10.66 3.02 4.84
C ILE A 739 9.57 3.97 4.37
N ILE A 740 9.92 5.24 4.20
CA ILE A 740 8.99 6.29 3.81
C ILE A 740 9.50 6.92 2.52
N ASP A 741 8.65 6.96 1.51
CA ASP A 741 8.99 7.48 0.19
C ASP A 741 7.84 8.31 -0.39
N SER A 742 8.11 9.14 -1.39
CA SER A 742 7.07 9.83 -2.14
C SER A 742 6.41 8.87 -3.13
N GLU A 743 5.09 8.92 -3.26
CA GLU A 743 4.39 8.08 -4.22
C GLU A 743 4.49 8.66 -5.65
N GLY A 744 4.61 7.78 -6.66
CA GLY A 744 4.48 8.15 -8.07
C GLY A 744 5.76 8.68 -8.73
N ILE A 745 6.93 8.36 -8.17
CA ILE A 745 8.22 8.94 -8.55
C ILE A 745 9.04 8.09 -9.53
N ASP A 746 8.61 6.85 -9.79
CA ASP A 746 9.39 5.84 -10.53
C ASP A 746 9.82 6.27 -11.93
N ASP A 747 9.07 7.17 -12.55
CA ASP A 747 9.34 7.70 -13.88
C ASP A 747 10.37 8.85 -13.90
N ILE A 748 10.72 9.40 -12.73
CA ILE A 748 11.53 10.62 -12.59
C ILE A 748 12.85 10.33 -11.87
N ILE A 749 12.83 9.54 -10.79
CA ILE A 749 14.05 9.26 -10.02
C ILE A 749 15.14 8.63 -10.90
N ARG A 750 16.41 8.96 -10.62
CA ARG A 750 17.57 8.43 -11.35
C ARG A 750 17.53 8.73 -12.85
N THR A 751 16.91 9.85 -13.20
CA THR A 751 16.89 10.44 -14.54
C THR A 751 17.39 11.90 -14.44
N PRO A 752 17.78 12.56 -15.54
CA PRO A 752 18.05 14.00 -15.58
C PRO A 752 16.84 14.86 -15.24
N TYR A 753 15.62 14.29 -15.25
CA TYR A 753 14.42 14.95 -14.77
C TYR A 753 14.36 14.99 -13.25
N ASP A 754 15.16 14.20 -12.54
CA ASP A 754 15.36 14.34 -11.10
C ASP A 754 16.22 15.58 -10.79
N ASN A 755 15.59 16.74 -10.89
CA ASN A 755 16.20 18.06 -10.77
C ASN A 755 15.28 19.02 -9.97
N LEU A 756 15.80 20.21 -9.67
CA LEU A 756 15.13 21.21 -8.82
C LEU A 756 13.77 21.67 -9.36
N GLU A 757 13.50 21.59 -10.67
CA GLU A 757 12.20 21.99 -11.23
C GLU A 757 11.06 21.04 -10.79
N ASN A 758 11.41 19.82 -10.37
CA ASN A 758 10.46 18.82 -9.88
C ASN A 758 10.32 18.80 -8.35
N ILE A 759 11.00 19.71 -7.65
CA ILE A 759 10.89 19.89 -6.20
C ILE A 759 9.93 21.03 -5.88
N ASN A 760 9.10 20.83 -4.85
CA ASN A 760 8.24 21.86 -4.29
C ASN A 760 8.43 21.94 -2.77
N GLU A 761 8.73 23.13 -2.28
CA GLU A 761 8.98 23.42 -0.86
C GLU A 761 7.77 23.12 0.04
N ASP A 762 6.54 23.39 -0.42
CA ASP A 762 5.31 23.05 0.31
C ASP A 762 5.15 21.53 0.51
N LYS A 763 5.76 20.72 -0.38
CA LYS A 763 5.77 19.26 -0.30
C LYS A 763 6.82 18.73 0.66
N LEU A 764 7.72 19.57 1.16
CA LEU A 764 8.66 19.25 2.24
C LEU A 764 8.08 19.60 3.61
N ASN A 765 7.32 20.70 3.71
CA ASN A 765 6.80 21.21 4.99
C ASN A 765 5.97 20.17 5.75
N LYS A 766 4.83 19.73 5.20
CA LYS A 766 3.91 18.81 5.93
C LYS A 766 4.57 17.46 6.26
N PRO A 767 5.27 16.78 5.33
CA PRO A 767 6.00 15.55 5.65
C PRO A 767 7.11 15.75 6.68
N GLY A 768 7.90 16.82 6.57
CA GLY A 768 8.95 17.15 7.52
C GLY A 768 8.39 17.41 8.93
N GLN A 769 7.29 18.16 9.04
CA GLN A 769 6.60 18.40 10.30
C GLN A 769 6.03 17.10 10.90
N MET A 770 5.42 16.25 10.08
CA MET A 770 4.94 14.92 10.50
C MET A 770 6.07 14.08 11.09
N LEU A 771 7.22 14.03 10.42
CA LEU A 771 8.38 13.26 10.87
C LEU A 771 8.98 13.83 12.15
N LEU A 772 9.13 15.16 12.23
CA LEU A 772 9.60 15.84 13.43
C LEU A 772 8.69 15.53 14.64
N ASP A 773 7.38 15.68 14.49
CA ASP A 773 6.41 15.37 15.55
C ASP A 773 6.49 13.90 15.98
N THR A 774 6.66 12.99 15.01
CA THR A 774 6.76 11.55 15.27
C THR A 774 8.03 11.21 16.04
N ILE A 775 9.17 11.71 15.61
CA ILE A 775 10.45 11.46 16.27
C ILE A 775 10.45 12.08 17.66
N TYR A 776 9.97 13.31 17.79
CA TYR A 776 9.83 13.98 19.08
C TYR A 776 8.96 13.19 20.06
N ASP A 777 7.77 12.76 19.64
CA ASP A 777 6.87 11.95 20.45
C ASP A 777 7.51 10.59 20.86
N ILE A 778 8.34 10.00 20.00
CA ILE A 778 9.03 8.73 20.28
C ILE A 778 10.15 8.90 21.32
N ILE A 779 10.99 9.93 21.18
CA ILE A 779 12.22 10.07 21.97
C ILE A 779 12.03 10.90 23.25
N TYR A 780 11.04 11.80 23.30
CA TYR A 780 10.69 12.60 24.49
C TYR A 780 9.36 12.22 25.12
N GLY A 781 8.42 11.73 24.32
CA GLY A 781 7.02 11.60 24.72
C GLY A 781 6.72 10.47 25.70
N GLY A 782 7.73 9.71 26.15
CA GLY A 782 7.60 8.59 27.07
C GLY A 782 6.39 7.74 26.73
N ILE A 783 6.47 6.90 25.70
CA ILE A 783 5.37 6.01 25.24
C ILE A 783 4.80 5.27 26.46
N ARG A 784 3.70 5.81 27.02
CA ARG A 784 3.03 5.34 28.23
C ARG A 784 1.77 4.59 27.86
#